data_AF-A0A9D8FVN0-F1
#
_entry.id   AF-A0A9D8FVN0-F1
#
_cell.length_a   1.000
_cell.length_b   1.000
_cell.length_c   1.000
_cell.angle_alpha   90.00
_cell.angle_beta   90.00
_cell.angle_gamma   90.00
#
_symmetry.space_group_name_H-M   'P 1'
#
loop_
_entity.id
_entity.type
_entity.pdbx_description
1 polymer ?
#
loop_
_entity_poly.entity_id
_entity_poly.type
_entity_poly.pdbx_seq_one_letter_code
_entity_poly.pdbx_strand_id
1 'polypeptide(L)'
;MSQQSNPGEREPVKAVILAAGASRLEGEDRPLLLCPLAGKAIVDYVVENALHFVDPRDIHVVVGYQREQVIRHLEERFGSGFHYVEQSAMLGTGHAVLQTRPALGDFVGDILILYADTPLFRASSVRGLLNRHRLKDATLTLLTAVVTHPLPYGRIIRDRSDRLIDIIEVGEASADVLEIMELNVGAYVVHADVLYPMLERLQASPIDGEYRLTDCVHALIRSRSRVESYRLYDEGEIQGVNTPADLARAEFILQKRLFRPRRIEEESLVRFGTGGWRAVISEGFTMHNVRRLSQAMSNKIIRDQVEKRGVLIGYDRRFLSDRAAEASAEVFAGNNISVTLTAEDVPTPLVNFATDLKGAAFGLAFTASHNPPEYNGLKVFHTDGSLLLSEETQAIEDEANALTQHDIVKLDLDLAIEAGIVCREDFTGRYVDSVEAQIDMDIIRQAGLRVIVDPMYGVGEVALNMVLTEARCRVRIINERRNPLFGGRSPAPSVDALRMLSTHIKDEGYDLGLATDGDADRIAILDERGEYVSENDVLLLIYHYLHQVRGKRGGIVRNLATTHLLDRLAAHFHEVHVEVPVGFKYITQAMLEHHALLGGESSGGLAIRGHILGKDGIFAAALITEMIARTGKRISALREEVYDVTGRLYTAEENVPATPEMRIVVPMQLREFQAGEVAGQVVRRISHMDGTKFYLGGDNWVLLRFSGTEALLRIFCEADTPQKAQDLIRWGKELIQLEKYVS
;
A
#
# COMPACT_ATOMS: atom_id res chain seq x y z
N MET A 1 -21.94 -21.68 49.06
CA MET A 1 -20.53 -21.47 48.67
C MET A 1 -20.54 -20.95 47.25
N SER A 2 -20.49 -19.62 47.10
CA SER A 2 -20.41 -18.94 45.80
C SER A 2 -18.98 -19.07 45.29
N GLN A 3 -18.77 -19.81 44.20
CA GLN A 3 -17.53 -19.70 43.44
C GLN A 3 -17.51 -18.32 42.81
N GLN A 4 -16.66 -17.44 43.32
CA GLN A 4 -16.28 -16.23 42.62
C GLN A 4 -15.47 -16.66 41.39
N SER A 5 -16.03 -16.44 40.21
CA SER A 5 -15.33 -16.62 38.94
C SER A 5 -14.11 -15.69 38.91
N ASN A 6 -12.99 -16.25 38.46
CA ASN A 6 -11.72 -15.57 38.34
C ASN A 6 -11.84 -14.52 37.21
N PRO A 7 -11.62 -13.22 37.43
CA PRO A 7 -11.92 -12.15 36.45
C PRO A 7 -11.03 -12.14 35.19
N GLY A 8 -10.26 -13.21 34.95
CA GLY A 8 -9.35 -13.36 33.80
C GLY A 8 -9.59 -14.60 32.93
N GLU A 9 -10.43 -15.55 33.33
CA GLU A 9 -10.78 -16.70 32.46
C GLU A 9 -11.93 -16.30 31.54
N ARG A 10 -11.63 -16.22 30.24
CA ARG A 10 -12.66 -15.99 29.20
C ARG A 10 -13.62 -17.17 29.24
N GLU A 11 -14.92 -16.89 29.40
CA GLU A 11 -15.94 -17.93 29.21
C GLU A 11 -15.78 -18.57 27.82
N PRO A 12 -15.90 -19.91 27.72
CA PRO A 12 -15.77 -20.60 26.45
C PRO A 12 -16.86 -20.13 25.48
N VAL A 13 -16.51 -19.99 24.21
CA VAL A 13 -17.44 -19.62 23.13
C VAL A 13 -17.54 -20.79 22.17
N LYS A 14 -18.76 -21.13 21.75
CA LYS A 14 -19.00 -21.97 20.59
C LYS A 14 -19.76 -21.18 19.53
N ALA A 15 -19.56 -21.52 18.26
CA ALA A 15 -20.26 -20.86 17.16
C ALA A 15 -21.33 -21.77 16.56
N VAL A 16 -22.47 -21.20 16.22
CA VAL A 16 -23.54 -21.83 15.45
C VAL A 16 -23.71 -21.04 14.16
N ILE A 17 -23.47 -21.68 13.02
CA ILE A 17 -23.63 -21.07 11.69
C ILE A 17 -24.91 -21.61 11.06
N LEU A 18 -25.87 -20.73 10.78
CA LEU A 18 -27.15 -21.08 10.19
C LEU A 18 -27.03 -21.16 8.66
N ALA A 19 -26.89 -22.38 8.13
CA ALA A 19 -26.67 -22.68 6.72
C ALA A 19 -27.76 -23.59 6.12
N ALA A 20 -28.94 -23.67 6.75
CA ALA A 20 -30.00 -24.61 6.38
C ALA A 20 -31.05 -24.05 5.38
N GLY A 21 -30.95 -22.77 4.99
CA GLY A 21 -31.90 -22.12 4.09
C GLY A 21 -31.96 -22.76 2.70
N ALA A 22 -33.17 -22.81 2.12
CA ALA A 22 -33.42 -23.39 0.78
C ALA A 22 -33.26 -22.41 -0.40
N SER A 23 -32.73 -21.21 -0.14
CA SER A 23 -32.60 -20.16 -1.14
C SER A 23 -31.63 -20.53 -2.26
N ARG A 24 -31.97 -20.11 -3.49
CA ARG A 24 -31.13 -20.22 -4.69
C ARG A 24 -31.23 -18.94 -5.49
N LEU A 25 -30.18 -18.60 -6.23
CA LEU A 25 -30.24 -17.50 -7.19
C LEU A 25 -30.93 -17.98 -8.47
N GLU A 26 -31.72 -17.10 -9.09
CA GLU A 26 -32.33 -17.38 -10.39
C GLU A 26 -31.23 -17.73 -11.42
N GLY A 27 -31.37 -18.88 -12.09
CA GLY A 27 -30.42 -19.37 -13.09
C GLY A 27 -29.25 -20.20 -12.57
N GLU A 28 -29.16 -20.44 -11.26
CA GLU A 28 -28.12 -21.28 -10.65
C GLU A 28 -28.68 -22.62 -10.11
N ASP A 29 -28.01 -23.72 -10.44
CA ASP A 29 -28.38 -25.07 -9.95
C ASP A 29 -27.83 -25.37 -8.54
N ARG A 30 -26.87 -24.57 -8.08
CA ARG A 30 -26.17 -24.71 -6.79
C ARG A 30 -26.93 -24.01 -5.64
N PRO A 31 -26.69 -24.38 -4.36
CA PRO A 31 -27.18 -23.62 -3.22
C PRO A 31 -26.65 -22.19 -3.25
N LEU A 32 -27.46 -21.21 -2.82
CA LEU A 32 -27.04 -19.81 -2.66
C LEU A 32 -25.69 -19.68 -1.93
N LEU A 33 -25.51 -20.42 -0.85
CA LEU A 33 -24.31 -20.40 -0.01
C LEU A 33 -23.02 -20.80 -0.73
N LEU A 34 -23.14 -21.56 -1.83
CA LEU A 34 -22.03 -22.02 -2.67
C LEU A 34 -21.86 -21.18 -3.95
N CYS A 35 -22.63 -20.10 -4.10
CA CYS A 35 -22.39 -19.13 -5.16
C CYS A 35 -21.06 -18.42 -4.95
N PRO A 36 -20.27 -18.22 -6.02
CA PRO A 36 -19.01 -17.51 -5.93
C PRO A 36 -19.24 -16.02 -5.64
N LEU A 37 -18.47 -15.50 -4.70
CA LEU A 37 -18.44 -14.11 -4.28
C LEU A 37 -16.96 -13.70 -4.15
N ALA A 38 -16.46 -12.87 -5.06
CA ALA A 38 -15.06 -12.43 -5.11
C ALA A 38 -14.02 -13.59 -4.99
N GLY A 39 -14.29 -14.72 -5.64
CA GLY A 39 -13.39 -15.89 -5.70
C GLY A 39 -13.52 -16.93 -4.59
N LYS A 40 -14.46 -16.76 -3.64
CA LYS A 40 -14.79 -17.74 -2.58
C LYS A 40 -16.29 -18.03 -2.56
N ALA A 41 -16.75 -19.09 -1.90
CA ALA A 41 -18.18 -19.27 -1.66
C ALA A 41 -18.69 -18.29 -0.60
N ILE A 42 -19.97 -17.92 -0.65
CA ILE A 42 -20.60 -17.01 0.35
C ILE A 42 -20.36 -17.52 1.78
N VAL A 43 -20.55 -18.82 2.02
CA VAL A 43 -20.37 -19.42 3.35
C VAL A 43 -18.93 -19.34 3.88
N ASP A 44 -17.93 -19.29 2.99
CA ASP A 44 -16.52 -19.25 3.38
C ASP A 44 -16.21 -18.01 4.22
N TYR A 45 -16.80 -16.85 3.87
CA TYR A 45 -16.59 -15.61 4.60
C TYR A 45 -17.10 -15.68 6.04
N VAL A 46 -18.23 -16.36 6.25
CA VAL A 46 -18.85 -16.49 7.58
C VAL A 46 -18.06 -17.48 8.44
N VAL A 47 -17.61 -18.59 7.85
CA VAL A 47 -16.75 -19.58 8.53
C VAL A 47 -15.39 -18.97 8.87
N GLU A 48 -14.74 -18.27 7.93
CA GLU A 48 -13.48 -17.55 8.18
C GLU A 48 -13.65 -16.54 9.33
N ASN A 49 -14.75 -15.78 9.37
CA ASN A 49 -15.04 -14.89 10.49
C ASN A 49 -15.18 -15.63 11.83
N ALA A 50 -15.89 -16.76 11.87
CA ALA A 50 -16.05 -17.55 13.09
C ALA A 50 -14.71 -18.10 13.61
N LEU A 51 -13.84 -18.55 12.70
CA LEU A 51 -12.51 -19.10 13.02
C LEU A 51 -11.55 -18.09 13.68
N HIS A 52 -11.86 -16.78 13.66
CA HIS A 52 -11.11 -15.78 14.43
C HIS A 52 -11.39 -15.86 15.94
N PHE A 53 -12.43 -16.56 16.36
CA PHE A 53 -12.94 -16.56 17.75
C PHE A 53 -13.03 -17.93 18.39
N VAL A 54 -13.21 -18.98 17.58
CA VAL A 54 -13.40 -20.36 18.06
C VAL A 54 -12.59 -21.35 17.21
N ASP A 55 -12.19 -22.46 17.83
CA ASP A 55 -11.55 -23.58 17.12
C ASP A 55 -12.55 -24.23 16.14
N PRO A 56 -12.11 -24.82 15.00
CA PRO A 56 -13.00 -25.58 14.11
C PRO A 56 -13.91 -26.58 14.84
N ARG A 57 -13.43 -27.24 15.91
CA ARG A 57 -14.21 -28.23 16.68
C ARG A 57 -15.33 -27.62 17.52
N ASP A 58 -15.34 -26.31 17.70
CA ASP A 58 -16.36 -25.59 18.44
C ASP A 58 -17.39 -24.91 17.51
N ILE A 59 -17.27 -25.11 16.19
CA ILE A 59 -18.21 -24.61 15.18
C ILE A 59 -19.25 -25.67 14.83
N HIS A 60 -20.52 -25.32 15.00
CA HIS A 60 -21.68 -26.13 14.67
C HIS A 60 -22.39 -25.52 13.45
N VAL A 61 -22.30 -26.19 12.30
CA VAL A 61 -22.92 -25.72 11.05
C VAL A 61 -24.27 -26.41 10.89
N VAL A 62 -25.35 -25.64 10.97
CA VAL A 62 -26.71 -26.16 10.78
C VAL A 62 -27.00 -26.22 9.28
N VAL A 63 -27.15 -27.41 8.74
CA VAL A 63 -27.34 -27.68 7.31
C VAL A 63 -28.72 -28.26 7.03
N GLY A 64 -29.26 -27.99 5.85
CA GLY A 64 -30.61 -28.42 5.46
C GLY A 64 -30.66 -28.74 3.96
N TYR A 65 -31.15 -27.79 3.17
CA TYR A 65 -31.25 -27.93 1.72
C TYR A 65 -29.89 -28.24 1.06
N GLN A 66 -29.82 -29.29 0.23
CA GLN A 66 -28.59 -29.76 -0.46
C GLN A 66 -27.35 -29.89 0.48
N ARG A 67 -27.57 -30.26 1.74
CA ARG A 67 -26.53 -30.36 2.78
C ARG A 67 -25.25 -31.10 2.35
N GLU A 68 -25.35 -32.15 1.54
CA GLU A 68 -24.19 -32.95 1.15
C GLU A 68 -23.20 -32.13 0.31
N GLN A 69 -23.68 -31.13 -0.45
CA GLN A 69 -22.81 -30.22 -1.20
C GLN A 69 -22.13 -29.21 -0.28
N VAL A 70 -22.88 -28.66 0.68
CA VAL A 70 -22.35 -27.67 1.64
C VAL A 70 -21.30 -28.31 2.56
N ILE A 71 -21.56 -29.50 3.09
CA ILE A 71 -20.63 -30.26 3.92
C ILE A 71 -19.34 -30.53 3.13
N ARG A 72 -19.47 -31.09 1.92
CA ARG A 72 -18.31 -31.42 1.07
C ARG A 72 -17.44 -30.19 0.80
N HIS A 73 -18.04 -29.07 0.41
CA HIS A 73 -17.32 -27.82 0.16
C HIS A 73 -16.53 -27.36 1.40
N LEU A 74 -17.17 -27.37 2.57
CA LEU A 74 -16.53 -26.93 3.82
C LEU A 74 -15.39 -27.88 4.25
N GLU A 75 -15.55 -29.19 4.11
CA GLU A 75 -14.50 -30.17 4.41
C GLU A 75 -13.32 -30.05 3.43
N GLU A 76 -13.57 -29.84 2.14
CA GLU A 76 -12.53 -29.62 1.13
C GLU A 76 -11.76 -28.31 1.38
N ARG A 77 -12.45 -27.25 1.82
CA ARG A 77 -11.86 -25.92 2.00
C ARG A 77 -11.12 -25.75 3.33
N PHE A 78 -11.69 -26.24 4.43
CA PHE A 78 -11.19 -25.99 5.78
C PHE A 78 -10.69 -27.24 6.50
N GLY A 79 -10.84 -28.42 5.89
CA GLY A 79 -10.53 -29.72 6.50
C GLY A 79 -11.67 -30.26 7.37
N SER A 80 -11.46 -31.46 7.91
CA SER A 80 -12.40 -32.10 8.84
C SER A 80 -12.26 -31.49 10.24
N GLY A 81 -13.36 -31.06 10.85
CA GLY A 81 -13.33 -30.53 12.21
C GLY A 81 -14.63 -29.93 12.71
N PHE A 82 -15.51 -29.48 11.81
CA PHE A 82 -16.80 -28.89 12.16
C PHE A 82 -17.83 -29.94 12.60
N HIS A 83 -18.78 -29.52 13.43
CA HIS A 83 -19.98 -30.31 13.75
C HIS A 83 -21.12 -29.94 12.82
N TYR A 84 -21.54 -30.87 11.96
CA TYR A 84 -22.69 -30.66 11.08
C TYR A 84 -23.98 -31.13 11.76
N VAL A 85 -24.96 -30.24 11.84
CA VAL A 85 -26.26 -30.48 12.48
C VAL A 85 -27.36 -30.36 11.42
N GLU A 86 -28.18 -31.39 11.28
CA GLU A 86 -29.25 -31.39 10.28
C GLU A 86 -30.50 -30.66 10.81
N GLN A 87 -31.04 -29.75 10.00
CA GLN A 87 -32.39 -29.23 10.15
C GLN A 87 -33.30 -29.87 9.09
N SER A 88 -33.89 -31.04 9.40
CA SER A 88 -34.71 -31.80 8.43
C SER A 88 -36.02 -31.07 8.04
N ALA A 89 -36.57 -30.26 8.95
CA ALA A 89 -37.73 -29.42 8.70
C ALA A 89 -37.36 -27.94 8.88
N MET A 90 -37.48 -27.15 7.81
CA MET A 90 -37.15 -25.72 7.78
C MET A 90 -38.26 -24.90 8.44
N LEU A 91 -38.34 -24.96 9.77
CA LEU A 91 -39.36 -24.28 10.60
C LEU A 91 -38.86 -22.94 11.17
N GLY A 92 -37.88 -22.30 10.54
CA GLY A 92 -37.33 -21.01 10.99
C GLY A 92 -36.01 -21.09 11.75
N THR A 93 -35.48 -19.91 12.09
CA THR A 93 -34.12 -19.70 12.62
C THR A 93 -33.96 -20.18 14.07
N GLY A 94 -34.97 -19.99 14.92
CA GLY A 94 -34.98 -20.53 16.28
C GLY A 94 -34.98 -22.06 16.27
N HIS A 95 -35.79 -22.67 15.39
CA HIS A 95 -35.79 -24.13 15.21
C HIS A 95 -34.41 -24.65 14.75
N ALA A 96 -33.72 -23.92 13.86
CA ALA A 96 -32.39 -24.27 13.37
C ALA A 96 -31.37 -24.31 14.52
N VAL A 97 -31.33 -23.28 15.36
CA VAL A 97 -30.44 -23.24 16.52
C VAL A 97 -30.79 -24.37 17.51
N LEU A 98 -32.07 -24.65 17.74
CA LEU A 98 -32.51 -25.71 18.65
C LEU A 98 -31.97 -27.09 18.25
N GLN A 99 -31.79 -27.36 16.95
CA GLN A 99 -31.25 -28.64 16.47
C GLN A 99 -29.82 -28.90 16.98
N THR A 100 -29.09 -27.86 17.38
CA THR A 100 -27.72 -28.01 17.91
C THR A 100 -27.67 -28.48 19.36
N ARG A 101 -28.81 -28.48 20.08
CA ARG A 101 -28.90 -28.89 21.50
C ARG A 101 -28.29 -30.28 21.77
N PRO A 102 -28.58 -31.34 20.98
CA PRO A 102 -28.02 -32.67 21.23
C PRO A 102 -26.49 -32.70 21.05
N ALA A 103 -25.94 -31.91 20.12
CA ALA A 103 -24.51 -31.84 19.86
C ALA A 103 -23.76 -31.03 20.93
N LEU A 104 -24.39 -29.97 21.44
CA LEU A 104 -23.79 -29.09 22.45
C LEU A 104 -23.93 -29.62 23.88
N GLY A 105 -24.88 -30.54 24.14
CA GLY A 105 -25.05 -31.19 25.43
C GLY A 105 -25.25 -30.19 26.58
N ASP A 106 -24.51 -30.38 27.67
CA ASP A 106 -24.54 -29.52 28.86
C ASP A 106 -23.49 -28.40 28.79
N PHE A 107 -23.15 -27.93 27.58
CA PHE A 107 -22.22 -26.81 27.43
C PHE A 107 -22.73 -25.56 28.17
N VAL A 108 -21.84 -24.98 28.98
CA VAL A 108 -22.05 -23.72 29.70
C VAL A 108 -21.03 -22.71 29.15
N GLY A 109 -21.54 -21.60 28.61
CA GLY A 109 -20.74 -20.56 27.97
C GLY A 109 -21.54 -19.79 26.92
N ASP A 110 -20.83 -19.00 26.13
CA ASP A 110 -21.41 -18.14 25.10
C ASP A 110 -21.64 -18.92 23.80
N ILE A 111 -22.82 -18.75 23.19
CA ILE A 111 -23.12 -19.21 21.84
C ILE A 111 -23.13 -18.01 20.89
N LEU A 112 -22.16 -17.95 19.98
CA LEU A 112 -22.14 -17.01 18.87
C LEU A 112 -22.95 -17.56 17.70
N ILE A 113 -24.05 -16.91 17.34
CA ILE A 113 -24.93 -17.31 16.25
C ILE A 113 -24.70 -16.38 15.04
N LEU A 114 -24.33 -16.96 13.90
CA LEU A 114 -24.09 -16.26 12.64
C LEU A 114 -24.95 -16.86 11.53
N TYR A 115 -25.38 -16.02 10.59
CA TYR A 115 -26.17 -16.42 9.44
C TYR A 115 -25.22 -16.63 8.26
N ALA A 116 -25.36 -17.75 7.53
CA ALA A 116 -24.42 -18.10 6.47
C ALA A 116 -24.55 -17.21 5.22
N ASP A 117 -25.66 -16.49 5.05
CA ASP A 117 -25.98 -15.59 3.94
C ASP A 117 -25.61 -14.11 4.21
N THR A 118 -24.95 -13.82 5.34
CA THR A 118 -24.41 -12.50 5.69
C THR A 118 -22.86 -12.50 5.60
N PRO A 119 -22.27 -12.62 4.40
CA PRO A 119 -20.82 -12.79 4.22
C PRO A 119 -20.02 -11.52 4.53
N LEU A 120 -20.67 -10.37 4.68
CA LEU A 120 -20.03 -9.06 4.72
C LEU A 120 -19.70 -8.58 6.14
N PHE A 121 -20.10 -9.28 7.19
CA PHE A 121 -19.65 -8.95 8.54
C PHE A 121 -18.13 -8.98 8.64
N ARG A 122 -17.56 -8.07 9.42
CA ARG A 122 -16.13 -8.06 9.73
C ARG A 122 -15.88 -8.80 11.04
N ALA A 123 -14.71 -9.43 11.14
CA ALA A 123 -14.23 -9.97 12.41
C ALA A 123 -14.22 -8.89 13.52
N SER A 124 -13.86 -7.64 13.23
CA SER A 124 -13.91 -6.54 14.22
C SER A 124 -15.33 -6.30 14.77
N SER A 125 -16.36 -6.39 13.93
CA SER A 125 -17.76 -6.24 14.32
C SER A 125 -18.25 -7.39 15.21
N VAL A 126 -17.91 -8.63 14.85
CA VAL A 126 -18.19 -9.81 15.67
C VAL A 126 -17.45 -9.74 17.02
N ARG A 127 -16.21 -9.23 17.03
CA ARG A 127 -15.46 -8.96 18.26
C ARG A 127 -16.12 -7.90 19.12
N GLY A 128 -16.62 -6.83 18.51
CA GLY A 128 -17.39 -5.79 19.18
C GLY A 128 -18.64 -6.35 19.85
N LEU A 129 -19.36 -7.24 19.17
CA LEU A 129 -20.51 -7.97 19.70
C LEU A 129 -20.15 -8.80 20.94
N LEU A 130 -19.14 -9.67 20.84
CA LEU A 130 -18.66 -10.51 21.95
C LEU A 130 -18.16 -9.68 23.14
N ASN A 131 -17.38 -8.63 22.88
CA ASN A 131 -16.87 -7.74 23.93
C ASN A 131 -18.03 -7.01 24.62
N ARG A 132 -19.00 -6.50 23.86
CA ARG A 132 -20.18 -5.83 24.42
C ARG A 132 -20.97 -6.77 25.31
N HIS A 133 -21.21 -8.00 24.86
CA HIS A 133 -21.91 -9.04 25.61
C HIS A 133 -21.28 -9.26 26.99
N ARG A 134 -19.98 -9.52 27.01
CA ARG A 134 -19.22 -9.83 28.24
C ARG A 134 -19.04 -8.64 29.15
N LEU A 135 -18.63 -7.49 28.62
CA LEU A 135 -18.40 -6.29 29.42
C LEU A 135 -19.69 -5.73 30.02
N LYS A 136 -20.82 -6.01 29.38
CA LYS A 136 -22.14 -5.67 29.90
C LYS A 136 -22.78 -6.83 30.64
N ASP A 137 -22.15 -7.99 30.81
CA ASP A 137 -22.76 -9.13 31.51
C ASP A 137 -24.21 -9.37 31.03
N ALA A 138 -24.37 -9.35 29.70
CA ALA A 138 -25.67 -9.38 29.05
C ALA A 138 -26.12 -10.83 28.87
N THR A 139 -27.39 -11.11 29.07
CA THR A 139 -27.96 -12.44 28.80
C THR A 139 -27.97 -12.75 27.32
N LEU A 140 -28.27 -11.73 26.50
CA LEU A 140 -28.22 -11.79 25.04
C LEU A 140 -27.71 -10.46 24.52
N THR A 141 -26.87 -10.51 23.49
CA THR A 141 -26.47 -9.34 22.73
C THR A 141 -26.67 -9.60 21.25
N LEU A 142 -27.35 -8.69 20.56
CA LEU A 142 -27.57 -8.77 19.13
C LEU A 142 -26.78 -7.68 18.38
N LEU A 143 -26.42 -7.99 17.16
CA LEU A 143 -25.84 -7.03 16.23
C LEU A 143 -26.97 -6.22 15.59
N THR A 144 -26.86 -4.91 15.63
CA THR A 144 -27.80 -3.97 15.01
C THR A 144 -27.06 -3.02 14.09
N ALA A 145 -27.76 -2.35 13.19
CA ALA A 145 -27.13 -1.39 12.28
C ALA A 145 -28.00 -0.16 12.03
N VAL A 146 -27.38 1.00 11.97
CA VAL A 146 -28.03 2.25 11.60
C VAL A 146 -27.78 2.53 10.13
N VAL A 147 -28.85 2.71 9.37
CA VAL A 147 -28.81 2.94 7.91
C VAL A 147 -29.34 4.31 7.53
N THR A 148 -29.08 4.73 6.29
CA THR A 148 -29.53 5.99 5.70
C THR A 148 -30.71 5.83 4.75
N HIS A 149 -31.07 4.59 4.40
CA HIS A 149 -32.19 4.26 3.53
C HIS A 149 -32.94 3.01 4.02
N PRO A 150 -34.25 2.87 3.73
CA PRO A 150 -35.04 1.73 4.20
C PRO A 150 -34.55 0.40 3.60
N LEU A 151 -34.36 -0.60 4.46
CA LEU A 151 -34.02 -1.97 4.07
C LEU A 151 -35.04 -2.99 4.64
N PRO A 152 -35.15 -4.20 4.06
CA PRO A 152 -36.17 -5.20 4.44
C PRO A 152 -35.78 -6.00 5.70
N TYR A 153 -35.37 -5.32 6.77
CA TYR A 153 -34.98 -5.93 8.05
C TYR A 153 -35.90 -5.52 9.20
N GLY A 154 -35.96 -6.31 10.28
CA GLY A 154 -36.67 -5.94 11.50
C GLY A 154 -36.12 -4.66 12.13
N ARG A 155 -36.99 -3.87 12.77
CA ARG A 155 -36.69 -2.55 13.37
C ARG A 155 -36.41 -2.67 14.86
N ILE A 156 -35.34 -2.02 15.32
CA ILE A 156 -34.99 -1.98 16.74
C ILE A 156 -35.76 -0.84 17.42
N ILE A 157 -36.59 -1.17 18.40
CA ILE A 157 -37.35 -0.19 19.17
C ILE A 157 -36.61 0.11 20.46
N ARG A 158 -36.40 1.41 20.73
CA ARG A 158 -35.74 1.89 21.94
C ARG A 158 -36.64 2.79 22.77
N ASP A 159 -36.43 2.76 24.09
CA ASP A 159 -37.00 3.75 24.99
C ASP A 159 -36.21 5.07 24.99
N ARG A 160 -36.70 6.07 25.74
CA ARG A 160 -36.05 7.39 25.88
C ARG A 160 -34.67 7.34 26.57
N SER A 161 -34.34 6.21 27.20
CA SER A 161 -33.03 5.97 27.83
C SER A 161 -32.12 5.15 26.93
N ASP A 162 -32.44 5.03 25.63
CA ASP A 162 -31.67 4.30 24.62
C ASP A 162 -31.58 2.78 24.90
N ARG A 163 -32.50 2.23 25.71
CA ARG A 163 -32.58 0.79 25.97
C ARG A 163 -33.42 0.11 24.90
N LEU A 164 -32.97 -1.05 24.43
CA LEU A 164 -33.73 -1.90 23.52
C LEU A 164 -34.95 -2.45 24.26
N ILE A 165 -36.14 -2.16 23.74
CA ILE A 165 -37.42 -2.58 24.33
C ILE A 165 -38.24 -3.49 23.41
N ASP A 166 -37.95 -3.51 22.11
CA ASP A 166 -38.62 -4.42 21.18
C ASP A 166 -37.85 -4.57 19.86
N ILE A 167 -38.21 -5.59 19.08
CA ILE A 167 -37.79 -5.77 17.69
C ILE A 167 -39.04 -6.05 16.86
N ILE A 168 -39.37 -5.20 15.89
CA ILE A 168 -40.56 -5.38 15.06
C ILE A 168 -40.13 -5.85 13.67
N GLU A 169 -40.54 -7.05 13.28
CA GLU A 169 -40.23 -7.59 11.96
C GLU A 169 -40.85 -6.74 10.84
N VAL A 170 -40.21 -6.73 9.67
CA VAL A 170 -40.64 -5.87 8.55
C VAL A 170 -42.08 -6.16 8.11
N GLY A 171 -42.52 -7.43 8.15
CA GLY A 171 -43.88 -7.83 7.80
C GLY A 171 -44.95 -7.41 8.82
N GLU A 172 -44.54 -6.98 10.01
CA GLU A 172 -45.41 -6.59 11.13
C GLU A 172 -45.35 -5.09 11.44
N ALA A 173 -44.42 -4.37 10.80
CA ALA A 173 -44.16 -2.96 11.06
C ALA A 173 -45.24 -2.04 10.49
N SER A 174 -45.70 -1.08 11.30
CA SER A 174 -46.50 0.05 10.83
C SER A 174 -45.64 1.03 10.02
N ALA A 175 -46.27 1.95 9.29
CA ALA A 175 -45.55 2.99 8.53
C ALA A 175 -44.56 3.77 9.41
N ASP A 176 -45.00 4.21 10.59
CA ASP A 176 -44.15 4.93 11.56
C ASP A 176 -42.96 4.09 12.06
N VAL A 177 -43.15 2.78 12.22
CA VAL A 177 -42.06 1.87 12.62
C VAL A 177 -41.07 1.68 11.48
N LEU A 178 -41.53 1.63 10.22
CA LEU A 178 -40.65 1.49 9.06
C LEU A 178 -39.73 2.70 8.84
N GLU A 179 -40.06 3.87 9.41
CA GLU A 179 -39.19 5.07 9.44
C GLU A 179 -37.99 4.92 10.39
N ILE A 180 -37.99 3.93 11.29
CA ILE A 180 -36.84 3.66 12.16
C ILE A 180 -35.69 3.12 11.32
N MET A 181 -34.52 3.74 11.46
CA MET A 181 -33.32 3.40 10.69
C MET A 181 -32.35 2.47 11.42
N GLU A 182 -32.67 2.04 12.64
CA GLU A 182 -31.90 0.99 13.32
C GLU A 182 -32.53 -0.38 13.07
N LEU A 183 -31.74 -1.29 12.51
CA LEU A 183 -32.16 -2.58 11.99
C LEU A 183 -31.55 -3.74 12.78
N ASN A 184 -32.29 -4.84 12.88
CA ASN A 184 -31.76 -6.14 13.30
C ASN A 184 -31.11 -6.84 12.11
N VAL A 185 -29.82 -7.17 12.22
CA VAL A 185 -29.02 -7.66 11.07
C VAL A 185 -28.61 -9.13 11.18
N GLY A 186 -29.06 -9.85 12.21
CA GLY A 186 -28.92 -11.31 12.23
C GLY A 186 -27.54 -11.83 12.69
N ALA A 187 -27.07 -11.37 13.85
CA ALA A 187 -25.99 -12.03 14.58
C ALA A 187 -26.21 -11.85 16.09
N TYR A 188 -25.97 -12.90 16.87
CA TYR A 188 -26.32 -12.94 18.29
C TYR A 188 -25.22 -13.59 19.12
N VAL A 189 -25.08 -13.15 20.36
CA VAL A 189 -24.33 -13.85 21.40
C VAL A 189 -25.27 -14.02 22.58
N VAL A 190 -25.36 -15.24 23.11
CA VAL A 190 -26.30 -15.60 24.18
C VAL A 190 -25.72 -16.73 25.01
N HIS A 191 -25.96 -16.71 26.32
CA HIS A 191 -25.55 -17.81 27.18
C HIS A 191 -26.35 -19.08 26.88
N ALA A 192 -25.66 -20.21 26.76
CA ALA A 192 -26.25 -21.49 26.37
C ALA A 192 -27.34 -21.97 27.34
N ASP A 193 -27.15 -21.76 28.64
CA ASP A 193 -28.09 -22.14 29.71
C ASP A 193 -29.41 -21.35 29.67
N VAL A 194 -29.40 -20.16 29.04
CA VAL A 194 -30.59 -19.37 28.81
C VAL A 194 -31.20 -19.65 27.44
N LEU A 195 -30.38 -19.79 26.40
CA LEU A 195 -30.82 -19.97 25.01
C LEU A 195 -31.72 -21.19 24.83
N TYR A 196 -31.26 -22.39 25.22
CA TYR A 196 -31.97 -23.63 24.89
C TYR A 196 -33.31 -23.79 25.61
N PRO A 197 -33.43 -23.53 26.94
CA PRO A 197 -34.72 -23.56 27.61
C PRO A 197 -35.74 -22.57 27.02
N MET A 198 -35.27 -21.49 26.41
CA MET A 198 -36.14 -20.54 25.71
C MET A 198 -36.58 -21.06 24.35
N LEU A 199 -35.65 -21.60 23.55
CA LEU A 199 -35.96 -22.18 22.25
C LEU A 199 -36.98 -23.33 22.36
N GLU A 200 -36.88 -24.17 23.40
CA GLU A 200 -37.82 -25.28 23.67
C GLU A 200 -39.25 -24.80 23.97
N ARG A 201 -39.41 -23.53 24.39
CA ARG A 201 -40.71 -22.93 24.74
C ARG A 201 -41.23 -21.96 23.68
N LEU A 202 -40.47 -21.75 22.60
CA LEU A 202 -40.91 -20.88 21.51
C LEU A 202 -42.21 -21.41 20.90
N GLN A 203 -43.06 -20.48 20.51
CA GLN A 203 -44.27 -20.78 19.75
C GLN A 203 -44.02 -20.36 18.29
N ALA A 204 -44.60 -21.10 17.36
CA ALA A 204 -44.59 -20.71 15.96
C ALA A 204 -45.30 -19.35 15.79
N SER A 205 -44.71 -18.49 14.98
CA SER A 205 -45.29 -17.20 14.60
C SER A 205 -46.70 -17.41 14.03
N PRO A 206 -47.69 -16.64 14.46
CA PRO A 206 -49.07 -16.77 13.98
C PRO A 206 -49.24 -16.32 12.52
N ILE A 207 -48.21 -15.69 11.92
CA ILE A 207 -48.26 -15.12 10.58
C ILE A 207 -47.78 -16.12 9.52
N ASP A 208 -46.62 -16.72 9.74
CA ASP A 208 -45.93 -17.60 8.79
C ASP A 208 -45.64 -19.00 9.35
N GLY A 209 -45.91 -19.25 10.63
CA GLY A 209 -45.68 -20.54 11.28
C GLY A 209 -44.22 -20.81 11.63
N GLU A 210 -43.33 -19.83 11.49
CA GLU A 210 -41.90 -20.00 11.78
C GLU A 210 -41.56 -19.79 13.26
N TYR A 211 -40.57 -20.52 13.76
CA TYR A 211 -39.95 -20.29 15.07
C TYR A 211 -38.75 -19.37 14.86
N ARG A 212 -38.88 -18.08 15.19
CA ARG A 212 -37.85 -17.07 14.92
C ARG A 212 -36.93 -16.87 16.13
N LEU A 213 -35.64 -16.69 15.88
CA LEU A 213 -34.69 -16.37 16.94
C LEU A 213 -34.99 -15.01 17.61
N THR A 214 -35.64 -14.09 16.88
CA THR A 214 -36.08 -12.78 17.40
C THR A 214 -37.13 -12.90 18.50
N ASP A 215 -37.95 -13.95 18.50
CA ASP A 215 -38.92 -14.21 19.56
C ASP A 215 -38.25 -14.52 20.91
N CYS A 216 -37.03 -15.07 20.89
CA CYS A 216 -36.22 -15.21 22.12
C CYS A 216 -35.86 -13.85 22.70
N VAL A 217 -35.56 -12.86 21.86
CA VAL A 217 -35.25 -11.50 22.29
C VAL A 217 -36.45 -10.88 22.97
N HIS A 218 -37.66 -11.00 22.40
CA HIS A 218 -38.89 -10.53 23.03
C HIS A 218 -39.13 -11.17 24.41
N ALA A 219 -38.96 -12.49 24.50
CA ALA A 219 -39.14 -13.20 25.76
C ALA A 219 -38.13 -12.79 26.83
N LEU A 220 -36.88 -12.50 26.45
CA LEU A 220 -35.86 -11.97 27.37
C LEU A 220 -36.20 -10.56 27.86
N ILE A 221 -36.64 -9.68 26.97
CA ILE A 221 -37.04 -8.32 27.34
C ILE A 221 -38.24 -8.36 28.30
N ARG A 222 -39.26 -9.17 28.01
CA ARG A 222 -40.46 -9.32 28.86
C ARG A 222 -40.14 -9.89 30.23
N SER A 223 -39.15 -10.79 30.32
CA SER A 223 -38.66 -11.35 31.58
C SER A 223 -37.71 -10.43 32.35
N ARG A 224 -37.44 -9.22 31.84
CA ARG A 224 -36.48 -8.23 32.39
C ARG A 224 -35.04 -8.75 32.44
N SER A 225 -34.70 -9.70 31.58
CA SER A 225 -33.33 -10.14 31.35
C SER A 225 -32.52 -9.05 30.66
N ARG A 226 -31.19 -9.10 30.76
CA ARG A 226 -30.33 -8.05 30.21
C ARG A 226 -30.07 -8.29 28.73
N VAL A 227 -30.80 -7.59 27.88
CA VAL A 227 -30.59 -7.60 26.43
C VAL A 227 -29.83 -6.34 26.02
N GLU A 228 -28.70 -6.54 25.34
CA GLU A 228 -27.86 -5.46 24.81
C GLU A 228 -27.77 -5.55 23.28
N SER A 229 -27.24 -4.50 22.65
CA SER A 229 -26.95 -4.51 21.23
C SER A 229 -25.57 -3.89 20.94
N TYR A 230 -24.90 -4.37 19.90
CA TYR A 230 -23.74 -3.71 19.31
C TYR A 230 -24.15 -3.06 17.99
N ARG A 231 -24.07 -1.72 17.91
CA ARG A 231 -24.54 -0.92 16.76
C ARG A 231 -23.43 -0.76 15.73
N LEU A 232 -23.71 -1.16 14.50
CA LEU A 232 -22.92 -0.91 13.31
C LEU A 232 -23.36 0.37 12.61
N TYR A 233 -22.41 1.00 11.93
CA TYR A 233 -22.63 2.19 11.10
C TYR A 233 -22.08 2.03 9.68
N ASP A 234 -21.40 0.91 9.38
CA ASP A 234 -20.99 0.56 8.02
C ASP A 234 -22.12 -0.26 7.37
N GLU A 235 -22.95 0.40 6.56
CA GLU A 235 -24.04 -0.24 5.80
C GLU A 235 -23.53 -1.34 4.88
N GLY A 236 -22.26 -1.28 4.46
CA GLY A 236 -21.65 -2.32 3.65
C GLY A 236 -21.46 -3.64 4.40
N GLU A 237 -21.58 -3.71 5.72
CA GLU A 237 -21.47 -4.97 6.47
C GLU A 237 -22.77 -5.77 6.54
N ILE A 238 -23.92 -5.11 6.34
CA ILE A 238 -25.21 -5.69 6.71
C ILE A 238 -25.99 -6.25 5.52
N GLN A 239 -25.45 -6.08 4.31
CA GLN A 239 -26.06 -6.55 3.09
C GLN A 239 -26.01 -8.09 3.04
N GLY A 240 -27.16 -8.72 3.26
CA GLY A 240 -27.37 -10.15 2.99
C GLY A 240 -27.45 -10.43 1.48
N VAL A 241 -27.18 -11.66 1.06
CA VAL A 241 -27.23 -12.04 -0.35
C VAL A 241 -28.45 -12.92 -0.61
N ASN A 242 -29.46 -12.41 -1.31
CA ASN A 242 -30.67 -13.17 -1.65
C ASN A 242 -30.98 -13.16 -3.16
N THR A 243 -30.50 -12.16 -3.89
CA THR A 243 -30.73 -11.97 -5.32
C THR A 243 -29.41 -11.79 -6.08
N PRO A 244 -29.38 -11.96 -7.43
CA PRO A 244 -28.19 -11.69 -8.23
C PRO A 244 -27.67 -10.25 -8.08
N ALA A 245 -28.58 -9.28 -7.88
CA ALA A 245 -28.23 -7.90 -7.62
C ALA A 245 -27.54 -7.72 -6.25
N ASP A 246 -27.98 -8.45 -5.21
CA ASP A 246 -27.28 -8.46 -3.92
C ASP A 246 -25.88 -9.05 -4.04
N LEU A 247 -25.72 -10.12 -4.83
CA LEU A 247 -24.42 -10.75 -5.05
C LEU A 247 -23.43 -9.77 -5.71
N ALA A 248 -23.86 -9.07 -6.76
CA ALA A 248 -23.05 -8.05 -7.43
C ALA A 248 -22.69 -6.88 -6.49
N ARG A 249 -23.64 -6.43 -5.67
CA ARG A 249 -23.39 -5.40 -4.64
C ARG A 249 -22.39 -5.89 -3.59
N ALA A 250 -22.54 -7.12 -3.11
CA ALA A 250 -21.63 -7.70 -2.12
C ALA A 250 -20.21 -7.84 -2.69
N GLU A 251 -20.07 -8.26 -3.95
CA GLU A 251 -18.78 -8.32 -4.63
C GLU A 251 -18.14 -6.94 -4.75
N PHE A 252 -18.92 -5.93 -5.15
CA PHE A 252 -18.45 -4.55 -5.19
C PHE A 252 -17.99 -4.04 -3.83
N ILE A 253 -18.73 -4.34 -2.75
CA ILE A 253 -18.35 -3.98 -1.38
C ILE A 253 -17.02 -4.65 -0.98
N LEU A 254 -16.84 -5.94 -1.27
CA LEU A 254 -15.60 -6.65 -0.97
C LEU A 254 -14.42 -6.08 -1.74
N GLN A 255 -14.57 -5.83 -3.04
CA GLN A 255 -13.55 -5.18 -3.85
C GLN A 255 -13.25 -3.75 -3.34
N LYS A 256 -14.28 -2.98 -3.00
CA LYS A 256 -14.14 -1.64 -2.40
C LYS A 256 -13.34 -1.69 -1.10
N ARG A 257 -13.51 -2.71 -0.27
CA ARG A 257 -12.71 -2.91 0.95
C ARG A 257 -11.24 -3.21 0.65
N LEU A 258 -10.93 -3.95 -0.42
CA LEU A 258 -9.55 -4.19 -0.86
C LEU A 258 -8.86 -2.89 -1.29
N PHE A 259 -9.61 -2.01 -1.95
CA PHE A 259 -9.11 -0.75 -2.49
C PHE A 259 -9.23 0.45 -1.53
N ARG A 260 -9.87 0.28 -0.37
CA ARG A 260 -9.89 1.31 0.68
C ARG A 260 -8.45 1.51 1.15
N PRO A 261 -7.90 2.74 1.06
CA PRO A 261 -6.60 3.02 1.63
C PRO A 261 -6.70 2.71 3.12
N ARG A 262 -6.19 1.53 3.51
CA ARG A 262 -5.96 1.26 4.91
C ARG A 262 -4.85 2.23 5.27
N ARG A 263 -5.11 3.15 6.20
CA ARG A 263 -3.98 3.63 7.00
C ARG A 263 -3.33 2.35 7.54
N ILE A 264 -2.01 2.29 7.54
CA ILE A 264 -1.28 1.16 8.14
C ILE A 264 -1.40 1.30 9.67
N GLU A 265 -2.61 1.55 10.18
CA GLU A 265 -2.97 1.70 11.59
C GLU A 265 -3.45 0.37 12.16
N GLU A 266 -4.00 -0.55 11.34
CA GLU A 266 -4.82 -1.64 11.89
C GLU A 266 -4.16 -3.04 11.97
N GLU A 267 -3.04 -3.32 11.29
CA GLU A 267 -2.52 -4.69 11.25
C GLU A 267 -1.02 -4.85 11.51
N SER A 268 -0.25 -3.78 11.77
CA SER A 268 1.21 -3.87 11.95
C SER A 268 1.92 -4.66 10.83
N LEU A 269 1.33 -4.70 9.62
CA LEU A 269 1.88 -5.43 8.49
C LEU A 269 2.97 -4.60 7.79
N VAL A 270 4.04 -5.28 7.42
CA VAL A 270 5.03 -4.79 6.47
C VAL A 270 4.44 -4.92 5.07
N ARG A 271 4.61 -3.88 4.23
CA ARG A 271 4.23 -3.90 2.82
C ARG A 271 5.26 -3.19 1.95
N PHE A 272 5.86 -3.89 1.00
CA PHE A 272 6.81 -3.32 0.05
C PHE A 272 6.11 -2.59 -1.09
N GLY A 273 6.49 -1.33 -1.29
CA GLY A 273 6.14 -0.56 -2.48
C GLY A 273 7.21 -0.68 -3.57
N THR A 274 7.12 0.19 -4.58
CA THR A 274 8.09 0.22 -5.70
C THR A 274 9.50 0.66 -5.31
N GLY A 275 9.65 1.32 -4.16
CA GLY A 275 10.92 1.88 -3.67
C GLY A 275 11.20 1.53 -2.22
N GLY A 276 10.89 0.29 -1.82
CA GLY A 276 11.05 -0.23 -0.46
C GLY A 276 9.77 -0.25 0.36
N TRP A 277 9.89 -0.64 1.63
CA TRP A 277 8.81 -0.53 2.63
C TRP A 277 8.77 0.90 3.19
N ARG A 278 7.60 1.54 3.21
CA ARG A 278 7.40 2.88 3.79
C ARG A 278 6.13 2.89 4.62
N ALA A 279 6.18 3.52 5.78
CA ALA A 279 5.02 3.69 6.63
C ALA A 279 5.14 4.92 7.54
N VAL A 280 4.00 5.36 8.07
CA VAL A 280 3.96 6.41 9.10
C VAL A 280 4.58 5.85 10.39
N ILE A 281 5.41 6.67 11.02
CA ILE A 281 6.08 6.34 12.29
C ILE A 281 5.02 6.10 13.37
N SER A 282 5.20 5.04 14.14
CA SER A 282 4.29 4.56 15.21
C SER A 282 3.00 3.86 14.74
N GLU A 283 2.60 4.01 13.48
CA GLU A 283 1.48 3.24 12.91
C GLU A 283 2.01 1.95 12.27
N GLY A 284 2.66 2.08 11.11
CA GLY A 284 3.25 0.94 10.40
C GLY A 284 4.76 0.83 10.61
N PHE A 285 5.47 1.97 10.65
CA PHE A 285 6.91 1.97 10.89
C PHE A 285 7.20 1.93 12.38
N THR A 286 7.39 0.72 12.90
CA THR A 286 7.69 0.45 14.30
C THR A 286 8.99 -0.34 14.42
N MET A 287 9.69 -0.23 15.56
CA MET A 287 10.89 -1.04 15.82
C MET A 287 10.58 -2.54 15.84
N HIS A 288 9.34 -2.94 16.11
CA HIS A 288 8.91 -4.32 15.99
C HIS A 288 8.95 -4.79 14.53
N ASN A 289 8.38 -4.01 13.62
CA ASN A 289 8.37 -4.34 12.19
C ASN A 289 9.75 -4.27 11.55
N VAL A 290 10.59 -3.31 11.96
CA VAL A 290 12.00 -3.27 11.55
C VAL A 290 12.72 -4.58 11.91
N ARG A 291 12.50 -5.08 13.13
CA ARG A 291 13.11 -6.33 13.59
C ARG A 291 12.55 -7.57 12.91
N ARG A 292 11.22 -7.67 12.71
CA ARG A 292 10.58 -8.76 11.95
C ARG A 292 11.12 -8.83 10.52
N LEU A 293 11.23 -7.68 9.88
CA LEU A 293 11.74 -7.58 8.52
C LEU A 293 13.23 -7.99 8.46
N SER A 294 14.02 -7.54 9.43
CA SER A 294 15.44 -7.95 9.56
C SER A 294 15.60 -9.44 9.83
N GLN A 295 14.69 -10.05 10.61
CA GLN A 295 14.69 -11.48 10.88
C GLN A 295 14.32 -12.28 9.62
N ALA A 296 13.31 -11.87 8.86
CA ALA A 296 12.96 -12.51 7.60
C ALA A 296 14.13 -12.46 6.59
N MET A 297 14.83 -11.33 6.51
CA MET A 297 16.05 -11.21 5.70
C MET A 297 17.19 -12.09 6.23
N SER A 298 17.38 -12.17 7.55
CA SER A 298 18.37 -13.07 8.18
C SER A 298 18.09 -14.54 7.83
N ASN A 299 16.82 -14.96 7.92
CA ASN A 299 16.39 -16.31 7.54
C ASN A 299 16.68 -16.60 6.07
N LYS A 300 16.45 -15.63 5.17
CA LYS A 300 16.82 -15.77 3.76
C LYS A 300 18.33 -15.94 3.58
N ILE A 301 19.16 -15.09 4.19
CA ILE A 301 20.63 -15.19 4.11
C ILE A 301 21.12 -16.58 4.55
N ILE A 302 20.56 -17.11 5.64
CA ILE A 302 20.92 -18.43 6.19
C ILE A 302 20.45 -19.57 5.27
N ARG A 303 19.21 -19.51 4.77
CA ARG A 303 18.69 -20.51 3.82
C ARG A 303 19.50 -20.55 2.53
N ASP A 304 19.97 -19.40 2.08
CA ASP A 304 20.80 -19.25 0.88
C ASP A 304 22.29 -19.54 1.16
N GLN A 305 22.68 -19.78 2.41
CA GLN A 305 24.06 -20.09 2.85
C GLN A 305 25.09 -19.01 2.49
N VAL A 306 24.69 -17.74 2.60
CA VAL A 306 25.53 -16.56 2.25
C VAL A 306 25.85 -15.67 3.45
N GLU A 307 25.78 -16.19 4.67
CA GLU A 307 26.01 -15.48 5.94
C GLU A 307 27.37 -14.76 5.97
N LYS A 308 28.40 -15.36 5.35
CA LYS A 308 29.76 -14.80 5.28
C LYS A 308 29.84 -13.46 4.54
N ARG A 309 28.87 -13.13 3.70
CA ARG A 309 28.81 -11.84 3.01
C ARG A 309 28.38 -10.70 3.95
N GLY A 310 27.70 -11.02 5.05
CA GLY A 310 27.15 -10.03 5.96
C GLY A 310 26.12 -9.11 5.32
N VAL A 311 25.80 -8.02 6.00
CA VAL A 311 24.92 -6.95 5.51
C VAL A 311 25.56 -5.58 5.69
N LEU A 312 25.22 -4.64 4.81
CA LEU A 312 25.53 -3.22 4.96
C LEU A 312 24.27 -2.45 5.35
N ILE A 313 24.35 -1.60 6.37
CA ILE A 313 23.20 -0.80 6.85
C ILE A 313 23.58 0.67 6.92
N GLY A 314 22.85 1.52 6.21
CA GLY A 314 22.91 2.97 6.29
C GLY A 314 21.54 3.59 6.54
N TYR A 315 21.51 4.90 6.81
CA TYR A 315 20.31 5.61 7.20
C TYR A 315 20.37 7.10 6.84
N ASP A 316 19.20 7.74 6.68
CA ASP A 316 19.07 9.17 6.45
C ASP A 316 18.83 10.00 7.74
N ARG A 317 18.59 11.31 7.57
CA ARG A 317 18.39 12.25 8.68
C ARG A 317 16.98 12.25 9.29
N ARG A 318 16.06 11.36 8.86
CA ARG A 318 14.69 11.31 9.39
C ARG A 318 14.67 10.90 10.86
N PHE A 319 13.55 11.19 11.49
CA PHE A 319 13.31 10.74 12.84
C PHE A 319 13.35 9.20 12.91
N LEU A 320 14.16 8.66 13.84
CA LEU A 320 14.38 7.23 14.11
C LEU A 320 15.11 6.41 13.04
N SER A 321 15.62 6.99 11.94
CA SER A 321 16.36 6.19 10.95
C SER A 321 17.63 5.56 11.52
N ASP A 322 18.35 6.29 12.37
CA ASP A 322 19.51 5.82 13.13
C ASP A 322 19.14 4.65 14.06
N ARG A 323 18.05 4.79 14.82
CA ARG A 323 17.56 3.75 15.75
C ARG A 323 17.01 2.53 15.05
N ALA A 324 16.43 2.70 13.87
CA ALA A 324 15.98 1.59 13.04
C ALA A 324 17.18 0.80 12.47
N ALA A 325 18.23 1.50 12.03
CA ALA A 325 19.48 0.88 11.60
C ALA A 325 20.13 0.06 12.73
N GLU A 326 20.20 0.63 13.94
CA GLU A 326 20.69 -0.08 15.13
C GLU A 326 19.83 -1.31 15.47
N ALA A 327 18.50 -1.17 15.51
CA ALA A 327 17.59 -2.28 15.78
C ALA A 327 17.68 -3.41 14.74
N SER A 328 17.97 -3.06 13.48
CA SER A 328 18.22 -4.03 12.41
C SER A 328 19.56 -4.75 12.62
N ALA A 329 20.61 -4.01 12.96
CA ALA A 329 21.93 -4.56 13.27
C ALA A 329 21.88 -5.57 14.43
N GLU A 330 21.12 -5.28 15.50
CA GLU A 330 20.89 -6.21 16.63
C GLU A 330 20.37 -7.58 16.17
N VAL A 331 19.43 -7.59 15.21
CA VAL A 331 18.80 -8.82 14.71
C VAL A 331 19.77 -9.63 13.85
N PHE A 332 20.43 -8.99 12.88
CA PHE A 332 21.44 -9.68 12.07
C PHE A 332 22.56 -10.24 12.94
N ALA A 333 23.04 -9.46 13.92
CA ALA A 333 24.06 -9.92 14.86
C ALA A 333 23.59 -11.11 15.73
N GLY A 334 22.35 -11.08 16.21
CA GLY A 334 21.75 -12.20 16.95
C GLY A 334 21.67 -13.49 16.14
N ASN A 335 21.58 -13.37 14.81
CA ASN A 335 21.59 -14.49 13.88
C ASN A 335 23.02 -14.84 13.38
N ASN A 336 24.07 -14.31 14.01
CA ASN A 336 25.49 -14.51 13.64
C ASN A 336 25.85 -14.04 12.23
N ILE A 337 25.15 -13.04 11.70
CA ILE A 337 25.44 -12.40 10.42
C ILE A 337 26.24 -11.13 10.70
N SER A 338 27.39 -10.96 10.03
CA SER A 338 28.20 -9.76 10.20
C SER A 338 27.48 -8.52 9.65
N VAL A 339 27.64 -7.40 10.33
CA VAL A 339 26.99 -6.13 9.98
C VAL A 339 28.05 -5.06 9.82
N THR A 340 28.05 -4.41 8.67
CA THR A 340 28.71 -3.12 8.48
C THR A 340 27.66 -2.02 8.63
N LEU A 341 27.71 -1.27 9.73
CA LEU A 341 26.82 -0.14 9.99
C LEU A 341 27.54 1.16 9.59
N THR A 342 26.88 2.06 8.88
CA THR A 342 27.51 3.35 8.55
C THR A 342 27.77 4.15 9.82
N ALA A 343 28.91 4.86 9.86
CA ALA A 343 29.27 5.66 11.02
C ALA A 343 28.34 6.86 11.23
N GLU A 344 27.82 7.42 10.14
CA GLU A 344 26.98 8.62 10.09
C GLU A 344 25.78 8.41 9.15
N ASP A 345 24.91 9.42 9.07
CA ASP A 345 23.86 9.47 8.05
C ASP A 345 24.46 9.64 6.65
N VAL A 346 23.96 8.87 5.68
CA VAL A 346 24.55 8.78 4.34
C VAL A 346 23.50 8.76 3.23
N PRO A 347 23.86 9.21 2.00
CA PRO A 347 23.04 9.04 0.82
C PRO A 347 22.69 7.57 0.52
N THR A 348 21.48 7.34 0.01
CA THR A 348 21.10 6.06 -0.59
C THR A 348 22.10 5.58 -1.66
N PRO A 349 22.58 6.42 -2.61
CA PRO A 349 23.59 5.98 -3.59
C PRO A 349 24.91 5.53 -2.97
N LEU A 350 25.31 6.06 -1.81
CA LEU A 350 26.49 5.60 -1.07
C LEU A 350 26.26 4.20 -0.49
N VAL A 351 25.08 3.93 0.06
CA VAL A 351 24.72 2.58 0.54
C VAL A 351 24.74 1.57 -0.62
N ASN A 352 24.20 1.95 -1.77
CA ASN A 352 24.24 1.14 -2.99
C ASN A 352 25.69 0.82 -3.40
N PHE A 353 26.53 1.84 -3.56
CA PHE A 353 27.95 1.71 -3.88
C PHE A 353 28.71 0.81 -2.90
N ALA A 354 28.52 1.04 -1.59
CA ALA A 354 29.24 0.28 -0.58
C ALA A 354 28.76 -1.16 -0.46
N THR A 355 27.51 -1.46 -0.83
CA THR A 355 26.96 -2.83 -0.86
C THR A 355 27.69 -3.66 -1.89
N ASP A 356 27.83 -3.14 -3.12
CA ASP A 356 28.59 -3.76 -4.21
C ASP A 356 30.08 -3.89 -3.84
N LEU A 357 30.68 -2.81 -3.34
CA LEU A 357 32.09 -2.79 -2.93
C LEU A 357 32.43 -3.88 -1.89
N LYS A 358 31.53 -4.12 -0.93
CA LYS A 358 31.71 -5.15 0.10
C LYS A 358 31.27 -6.54 -0.33
N GLY A 359 30.50 -6.64 -1.41
CA GLY A 359 29.84 -7.89 -1.82
C GLY A 359 28.87 -8.41 -0.77
N ALA A 360 28.21 -7.50 -0.04
CA ALA A 360 27.29 -7.82 1.05
C ALA A 360 26.06 -8.60 0.54
N ALA A 361 25.46 -9.44 1.38
CA ALA A 361 24.26 -10.18 0.98
C ALA A 361 23.09 -9.23 0.72
N PHE A 362 22.93 -8.23 1.60
CA PHE A 362 22.00 -7.14 1.40
C PHE A 362 22.62 -5.79 1.81
N GLY A 363 22.22 -4.75 1.07
CA GLY A 363 22.33 -3.36 1.47
C GLY A 363 21.01 -2.85 2.01
N LEU A 364 21.01 -2.15 3.13
CA LEU A 364 19.81 -1.61 3.78
C LEU A 364 19.96 -0.10 3.92
N ALA A 365 19.04 0.68 3.36
CA ALA A 365 18.98 2.12 3.58
C ALA A 365 17.67 2.50 4.28
N PHE A 366 17.78 2.93 5.54
CA PHE A 366 16.63 3.44 6.30
C PHE A 366 16.31 4.87 5.87
N THR A 367 15.25 5.00 5.09
CA THR A 367 14.77 6.26 4.53
C THR A 367 13.36 6.13 3.95
N ALA A 368 12.61 7.23 3.95
CA ALA A 368 11.41 7.39 3.13
C ALA A 368 11.59 8.36 1.94
N SER A 369 12.84 8.62 1.51
CA SER A 369 13.20 9.46 0.36
C SER A 369 12.58 10.86 0.42
N HIS A 370 11.57 11.15 -0.38
CA HIS A 370 10.88 12.45 -0.49
C HIS A 370 9.58 12.54 0.33
N ASN A 371 9.18 11.47 1.04
CA ASN A 371 7.95 11.48 1.83
C ASN A 371 7.99 12.55 2.94
N PRO A 372 6.84 13.00 3.45
CA PRO A 372 6.76 13.90 4.61
C PRO A 372 7.54 13.39 5.84
N PRO A 373 7.89 14.27 6.80
CA PRO A 373 8.71 13.91 7.97
C PRO A 373 8.15 12.80 8.87
N GLU A 374 6.83 12.62 8.91
CA GLU A 374 6.15 11.59 9.68
C GLU A 374 6.31 10.17 9.11
N TYR A 375 6.89 10.04 7.91
CA TYR A 375 7.20 8.76 7.29
C TYR A 375 8.67 8.37 7.50
N ASN A 376 8.87 7.07 7.68
CA ASN A 376 10.16 6.42 7.53
C ASN A 376 9.99 5.12 6.71
N GLY A 377 11.09 4.45 6.39
CA GLY A 377 11.07 3.29 5.51
C GLY A 377 12.40 2.56 5.44
N LEU A 378 12.43 1.54 4.60
CA LEU A 378 13.61 0.74 4.30
C LEU A 378 13.65 0.41 2.80
N LYS A 379 14.77 0.74 2.17
CA LYS A 379 15.16 0.19 0.87
C LYS A 379 16.11 -0.98 1.09
N VAL A 380 15.97 -2.03 0.29
CA VAL A 380 16.83 -3.21 0.32
C VAL A 380 17.46 -3.41 -1.06
N PHE A 381 18.77 -3.58 -1.06
CA PHE A 381 19.61 -3.74 -2.23
C PHE A 381 20.22 -5.13 -2.26
N HIS A 382 20.33 -5.71 -3.46
CA HIS A 382 21.09 -6.90 -3.77
C HIS A 382 22.59 -6.69 -3.61
N THR A 383 23.34 -7.78 -3.67
CA THR A 383 24.81 -7.76 -3.63
C THR A 383 25.44 -6.84 -4.67
N ASP A 384 24.83 -6.66 -5.84
CA ASP A 384 25.32 -5.76 -6.91
C ASP A 384 24.81 -4.31 -6.76
N GLY A 385 24.15 -4.00 -5.64
CA GLY A 385 23.56 -2.69 -5.37
C GLY A 385 22.21 -2.44 -6.05
N SER A 386 21.68 -3.36 -6.86
CA SER A 386 20.35 -3.20 -7.48
C SER A 386 19.22 -3.37 -6.46
N LEU A 387 18.03 -2.80 -6.72
CA LEU A 387 16.86 -3.02 -5.86
C LEU A 387 16.29 -4.44 -6.04
N LEU A 388 15.76 -5.01 -4.95
CA LEU A 388 15.03 -6.30 -5.00
C LEU A 388 13.82 -6.24 -5.96
N LEU A 389 13.55 -7.38 -6.62
CA LEU A 389 12.38 -7.54 -7.49
C LEU A 389 11.11 -7.86 -6.69
N SER A 390 9.94 -7.71 -7.33
CA SER A 390 8.63 -7.86 -6.65
C SER A 390 8.45 -9.20 -5.95
N GLU A 391 8.86 -10.30 -6.60
CA GLU A 391 8.72 -11.66 -6.06
C GLU A 391 9.55 -11.84 -4.79
N GLU A 392 10.77 -11.29 -4.77
CA GLU A 392 11.68 -11.36 -3.63
C GLU A 392 11.18 -10.52 -2.46
N THR A 393 10.72 -9.30 -2.75
CA THR A 393 10.11 -8.44 -1.72
C THR A 393 8.85 -9.05 -1.15
N GLN A 394 8.03 -9.72 -1.96
CA GLN A 394 6.81 -10.38 -1.47
C GLN A 394 7.13 -11.57 -0.57
N ALA A 395 8.12 -12.39 -0.95
CA ALA A 395 8.56 -13.51 -0.11
C ALA A 395 9.08 -13.04 1.26
N ILE A 396 9.87 -11.96 1.29
CA ILE A 396 10.35 -11.34 2.53
C ILE A 396 9.20 -10.73 3.33
N GLU A 397 8.26 -10.07 2.66
CA GLU A 397 7.06 -9.47 3.26
C GLU A 397 6.19 -10.52 3.95
N ASP A 398 5.84 -11.59 3.24
CA ASP A 398 4.97 -12.66 3.73
C ASP A 398 5.57 -13.32 4.96
N GLU A 399 6.88 -13.60 4.93
CA GLU A 399 7.58 -14.16 6.08
C GLU A 399 7.65 -13.17 7.25
N ALA A 400 8.03 -11.91 7.01
CA ALA A 400 8.05 -10.90 8.05
C ALA A 400 6.69 -10.77 8.73
N ASN A 401 5.60 -10.82 7.96
CA ASN A 401 4.22 -10.74 8.43
C ASN A 401 3.72 -12.00 9.16
N ALA A 402 4.38 -13.15 8.99
CA ALA A 402 4.09 -14.37 9.72
C ALA A 402 4.86 -14.46 11.07
N LEU A 403 6.02 -13.80 11.19
CA LEU A 403 6.85 -13.82 12.39
C LEU A 403 6.20 -13.07 13.56
N THR A 404 6.33 -13.58 14.78
CA THR A 404 5.93 -12.92 16.03
C THR A 404 7.15 -12.34 16.75
N GLN A 405 6.93 -11.63 17.87
CA GLN A 405 8.04 -11.14 18.70
C GLN A 405 8.95 -12.28 19.23
N HIS A 406 8.41 -13.47 19.43
CA HIS A 406 9.16 -14.62 19.96
C HIS A 406 10.08 -15.27 18.93
N ASP A 407 9.85 -15.01 17.65
CA ASP A 407 10.66 -15.55 16.55
C ASP A 407 11.88 -14.66 16.22
N ILE A 408 11.98 -13.49 16.84
CA ILE A 408 13.05 -12.52 16.59
C ILE A 408 14.25 -12.84 17.48
N VAL A 409 15.35 -13.23 16.86
CA VAL A 409 16.64 -13.41 17.52
C VAL A 409 17.43 -12.11 17.43
N LYS A 410 17.94 -11.62 18.56
CA LYS A 410 18.72 -10.38 18.61
C LYS A 410 19.85 -10.47 19.64
N LEU A 411 20.91 -9.71 19.39
CA LEU A 411 22.00 -9.45 20.32
C LEU A 411 22.03 -7.95 20.61
N ASP A 412 22.22 -7.58 21.87
CA ASP A 412 22.35 -6.17 22.24
C ASP A 412 23.52 -5.53 21.48
N LEU A 413 23.30 -4.32 20.94
CA LEU A 413 24.22 -3.69 20.00
C LEU A 413 25.64 -3.52 20.58
N ASP A 414 25.77 -3.12 21.83
CA ASP A 414 27.07 -2.92 22.48
C ASP A 414 27.89 -4.22 22.53
N LEU A 415 27.23 -5.35 22.84
CA LEU A 415 27.85 -6.67 22.81
C LEU A 415 28.21 -7.10 21.39
N ALA A 416 27.35 -6.80 20.42
CA ALA A 416 27.60 -7.12 19.02
C ALA A 416 28.80 -6.35 18.45
N ILE A 417 28.99 -5.09 18.87
CA ILE A 417 30.15 -4.25 18.53
C ILE A 417 31.41 -4.78 19.22
N GLU A 418 31.35 -5.06 20.53
CA GLU A 418 32.48 -5.61 21.28
C GLU A 418 32.95 -6.96 20.72
N ALA A 419 32.01 -7.81 20.32
CA ALA A 419 32.29 -9.10 19.68
C ALA A 419 32.81 -8.98 18.22
N GLY A 420 32.79 -7.78 17.64
CA GLY A 420 33.20 -7.53 16.25
C GLY A 420 32.24 -8.07 15.19
N ILE A 421 31.02 -8.46 15.58
CA ILE A 421 29.96 -8.88 14.64
C ILE A 421 29.39 -7.64 13.93
N VAL A 422 29.22 -6.54 14.66
CA VAL A 422 28.82 -5.24 14.12
C VAL A 422 30.04 -4.33 14.08
N CYS A 423 30.40 -3.83 12.90
CA CYS A 423 31.47 -2.86 12.72
C CYS A 423 30.90 -1.55 12.16
N ARG A 424 31.32 -0.41 12.73
CA ARG A 424 31.03 0.90 12.14
C ARG A 424 32.11 1.27 11.12
N GLU A 425 31.72 1.63 9.90
CA GLU A 425 32.64 2.04 8.84
C GLU A 425 32.11 3.27 8.10
N ASP A 426 33.03 4.12 7.63
CA ASP A 426 32.74 5.28 6.78
C ASP A 426 33.16 4.99 5.33
N PHE A 427 32.25 5.25 4.39
CA PHE A 427 32.45 5.07 2.96
C PHE A 427 32.42 6.37 2.18
N THR A 428 32.22 7.51 2.84
CA THR A 428 31.98 8.81 2.19
C THR A 428 33.12 9.17 1.24
N GLY A 429 34.37 9.10 1.70
CA GLY A 429 35.53 9.37 0.85
C GLY A 429 35.62 8.43 -0.36
N ARG A 430 35.49 7.11 -0.16
CA ARG A 430 35.55 6.12 -1.25
C ARG A 430 34.45 6.32 -2.29
N TYR A 431 33.26 6.70 -1.83
CA TYR A 431 32.13 7.00 -2.70
C TYR A 431 32.38 8.27 -3.50
N VAL A 432 32.83 9.36 -2.86
CA VAL A 432 33.20 10.61 -3.53
C VAL A 432 34.30 10.35 -4.57
N ASP A 433 35.36 9.62 -4.23
CA ASP A 433 36.43 9.23 -5.16
C ASP A 433 35.87 8.49 -6.39
N SER A 434 34.87 7.62 -6.20
CA SER A 434 34.23 6.86 -7.29
C SER A 434 33.40 7.74 -8.23
N VAL A 435 32.81 8.81 -7.71
CA VAL A 435 32.09 9.83 -8.48
C VAL A 435 33.10 10.66 -9.25
N GLU A 436 34.11 11.20 -8.57
CA GLU A 436 35.13 12.07 -9.17
C GLU A 436 35.92 11.37 -10.27
N ALA A 437 36.22 10.08 -10.12
CA ALA A 437 36.91 9.29 -11.14
C ALA A 437 36.18 9.24 -12.50
N GLN A 438 34.88 9.54 -12.52
CA GLN A 438 34.04 9.53 -13.73
C GLN A 438 33.78 10.91 -14.31
N ILE A 439 34.19 11.96 -13.60
CA ILE A 439 33.94 13.37 -13.88
C ILE A 439 35.26 14.06 -14.26
N ASP A 440 35.22 14.92 -15.28
CA ASP A 440 36.38 15.75 -15.61
C ASP A 440 36.51 16.90 -14.58
N MET A 441 37.19 16.63 -13.47
CA MET A 441 37.35 17.61 -12.40
C MET A 441 38.21 18.81 -12.81
N ASP A 442 39.14 18.62 -13.76
CA ASP A 442 40.04 19.68 -14.21
C ASP A 442 39.32 20.72 -15.07
N ILE A 443 38.40 20.30 -15.95
CA ILE A 443 37.61 21.25 -16.73
C ILE A 443 36.69 22.09 -15.84
N ILE A 444 36.12 21.48 -14.79
CA ILE A 444 35.29 22.20 -13.81
C ILE A 444 36.13 23.24 -13.04
N ARG A 445 37.34 22.86 -12.59
CA ARG A 445 38.28 23.78 -11.92
C ARG A 445 38.62 24.99 -12.78
N GLN A 446 38.78 24.81 -14.08
CA GLN A 446 39.09 25.89 -15.02
C GLN A 446 37.90 26.82 -15.27
N ALA A 447 36.67 26.30 -15.21
CA ALA A 447 35.46 27.09 -15.43
C ALA A 447 35.13 28.04 -14.26
N GLY A 448 35.53 27.70 -13.03
CA GLY A 448 35.37 28.59 -11.86
C GLY A 448 33.91 28.88 -11.49
N LEU A 449 33.03 27.90 -11.68
CA LEU A 449 31.57 28.03 -11.55
C LEU A 449 31.12 28.44 -10.15
N ARG A 450 30.07 29.26 -10.07
CA ARG A 450 29.32 29.59 -8.85
C ARG A 450 28.11 28.69 -8.74
N VAL A 451 28.11 27.83 -7.74
CA VAL A 451 27.06 26.81 -7.55
C VAL A 451 26.38 27.05 -6.21
N ILE A 452 25.05 26.98 -6.19
CA ILE A 452 24.26 27.00 -4.95
C ILE A 452 23.53 25.67 -4.77
N VAL A 453 23.59 25.10 -3.57
CA VAL A 453 23.10 23.77 -3.24
C VAL A 453 22.07 23.84 -2.11
N ASP A 454 20.92 23.19 -2.31
CA ASP A 454 19.88 22.98 -1.30
C ASP A 454 19.68 21.47 -1.07
N PRO A 455 20.37 20.84 -0.09
CA PRO A 455 20.10 19.47 0.33
C PRO A 455 18.74 19.28 0.98
N MET A 456 17.94 20.34 1.17
CA MET A 456 16.62 20.30 1.80
C MET A 456 16.64 19.61 3.17
N TYR A 457 17.69 19.84 3.96
CA TYR A 457 17.99 19.18 5.25
C TYR A 457 18.28 17.66 5.18
N GLY A 458 18.37 17.09 3.97
CA GLY A 458 18.72 15.70 3.70
C GLY A 458 20.22 15.41 3.78
N VAL A 459 20.61 14.21 3.33
CA VAL A 459 21.98 13.64 3.43
C VAL A 459 22.91 14.00 2.29
N GLY A 460 22.42 14.63 1.22
CA GLY A 460 23.23 14.93 0.02
C GLY A 460 24.33 15.97 0.23
N GLU A 461 24.28 16.71 1.34
CA GLU A 461 25.13 17.86 1.62
C GLU A 461 26.63 17.52 1.62
N VAL A 462 27.06 16.56 2.45
CA VAL A 462 28.48 16.23 2.65
C VAL A 462 29.15 15.83 1.33
N ALA A 463 28.57 14.86 0.63
CA ALA A 463 29.16 14.34 -0.60
C ALA A 463 29.12 15.35 -1.75
N LEU A 464 28.04 16.13 -1.93
CA LEU A 464 28.02 17.21 -2.92
C LEU A 464 29.05 18.30 -2.61
N ASN A 465 29.17 18.68 -1.33
CA ASN A 465 30.11 19.71 -0.92
C ASN A 465 31.57 19.26 -1.17
N MET A 466 31.91 18.01 -0.86
CA MET A 466 33.22 17.44 -1.17
C MET A 466 33.52 17.53 -2.67
N VAL A 467 32.68 16.93 -3.52
CA VAL A 467 32.88 16.92 -4.97
C VAL A 467 33.02 18.34 -5.53
N LEU A 468 32.11 19.26 -5.17
CA LEU A 468 32.13 20.61 -5.74
C LEU A 468 33.30 21.46 -5.21
N THR A 469 33.71 21.27 -3.95
CA THR A 469 34.85 21.97 -3.36
C THR A 469 36.17 21.48 -3.98
N GLU A 470 36.31 20.17 -4.19
CA GLU A 470 37.47 19.58 -4.88
C GLU A 470 37.54 19.98 -6.36
N ALA A 471 36.38 20.20 -6.98
CA ALA A 471 36.25 20.81 -8.30
C ALA A 471 36.52 22.33 -8.31
N ARG A 472 36.83 22.94 -7.16
CA ARG A 472 37.08 24.39 -6.97
C ARG A 472 35.92 25.29 -7.41
N CYS A 473 34.69 24.78 -7.33
CA CYS A 473 33.50 25.62 -7.47
C CYS A 473 33.40 26.60 -6.29
N ARG A 474 32.77 27.76 -6.53
CA ARG A 474 32.35 28.66 -5.46
C ARG A 474 30.99 28.21 -4.97
N VAL A 475 30.99 27.38 -3.93
CA VAL A 475 29.79 26.71 -3.41
C VAL A 475 29.13 27.53 -2.31
N ARG A 476 27.80 27.70 -2.40
CA ARG A 476 26.94 28.15 -1.30
C ARG A 476 25.96 27.04 -0.96
N ILE A 477 25.87 26.65 0.30
CA ILE A 477 24.87 25.68 0.76
C ILE A 477 23.82 26.40 1.61
N ILE A 478 22.55 26.04 1.42
CA ILE A 478 21.41 26.47 2.24
C ILE A 478 20.73 25.23 2.84
N ASN A 479 20.01 25.37 3.95
CA ASN A 479 19.30 24.24 4.60
C ASN A 479 20.20 23.01 4.93
N GLU A 480 21.50 23.22 5.20
CA GLU A 480 22.50 22.15 5.46
C GLU A 480 22.35 21.43 6.81
N ARG A 481 21.69 22.08 7.78
CA ARG A 481 21.63 21.60 9.17
C ARG A 481 20.82 20.31 9.28
N ARG A 482 21.15 19.45 10.25
CA ARG A 482 20.30 18.33 10.61
C ARG A 482 18.96 18.82 11.14
N ASN A 483 17.89 18.57 10.40
CA ASN A 483 16.52 18.85 10.80
C ASN A 483 15.62 17.67 10.40
N PRO A 484 15.27 16.76 11.33
CA PRO A 484 14.42 15.60 11.03
C PRO A 484 13.01 15.95 10.54
N LEU A 485 12.59 17.22 10.72
CA LEU A 485 11.32 17.74 10.22
C LEU A 485 11.43 18.38 8.83
N PHE A 486 12.63 18.43 8.24
CA PHE A 486 12.91 19.04 6.92
C PHE A 486 12.30 20.45 6.75
N GLY A 487 12.35 21.27 7.81
CA GLY A 487 11.74 22.61 7.80
C GLY A 487 10.20 22.61 7.83
N GLY A 488 9.57 21.51 8.22
CA GLY A 488 8.12 21.33 8.33
C GLY A 488 7.45 20.95 7.00
N ARG A 489 8.21 20.42 6.03
CA ARG A 489 7.72 20.09 4.68
C ARG A 489 8.35 18.78 4.21
N SER A 490 7.80 18.20 3.14
CA SER A 490 8.46 17.07 2.46
C SER A 490 9.79 17.52 1.83
N PRO A 491 10.89 16.74 1.95
CA PRO A 491 12.15 17.00 1.26
C PRO A 491 12.03 16.54 -0.21
N ALA A 492 11.09 17.15 -0.94
CA ALA A 492 10.81 16.87 -2.33
C ALA A 492 11.10 18.15 -3.14
N PRO A 493 12.03 18.12 -4.11
CA PRO A 493 12.48 19.32 -4.80
C PRO A 493 11.49 19.77 -5.87
N SER A 494 10.36 20.36 -5.45
CA SER A 494 9.35 20.94 -6.34
C SER A 494 9.62 22.43 -6.60
N VAL A 495 9.02 22.97 -7.68
CA VAL A 495 9.10 24.41 -7.99
C VAL A 495 8.75 25.29 -6.78
N ASP A 496 7.76 24.89 -5.98
CA ASP A 496 7.34 25.61 -4.79
C ASP A 496 8.33 25.50 -3.63
N ALA A 497 8.96 24.33 -3.45
CA ALA A 497 9.97 24.13 -2.44
C ALA A 497 11.27 24.89 -2.76
N LEU A 498 11.61 25.01 -4.04
CA LEU A 498 12.85 25.62 -4.53
C LEU A 498 12.76 27.14 -4.76
N ARG A 499 11.68 27.80 -4.33
CA ARG A 499 11.54 29.26 -4.48
C ARG A 499 12.70 30.03 -3.85
N MET A 500 13.15 29.61 -2.66
CA MET A 500 14.29 30.25 -1.98
C MET A 500 15.58 30.12 -2.81
N LEU A 501 15.85 28.91 -3.32
CA LEU A 501 16.99 28.65 -4.20
C LEU A 501 16.92 29.52 -5.48
N SER A 502 15.75 29.59 -6.13
CA SER A 502 15.50 30.44 -7.31
C SER A 502 15.78 31.91 -7.03
N THR A 503 15.32 32.42 -5.88
CA THR A 503 15.57 33.82 -5.46
C THR A 503 17.06 34.10 -5.31
N HIS A 504 17.81 33.23 -4.62
CA HIS A 504 19.26 33.41 -4.49
C HIS A 504 19.98 33.42 -5.84
N ILE A 505 19.58 32.54 -6.78
CA ILE A 505 20.16 32.52 -8.13
C ILE A 505 19.95 33.86 -8.85
N LYS A 506 18.72 34.39 -8.80
CA LYS A 506 18.34 35.65 -9.46
C LYS A 506 19.00 36.87 -8.83
N ASP A 507 19.10 36.92 -7.50
CA ASP A 507 19.56 38.10 -6.77
C ASP A 507 21.09 38.17 -6.65
N GLU A 508 21.78 37.02 -6.54
CA GLU A 508 23.22 36.97 -6.27
C GLU A 508 24.06 36.51 -7.49
N GLY A 509 23.40 35.99 -8.54
CA GLY A 509 24.01 35.57 -9.80
C GLY A 509 24.81 34.27 -9.69
N TYR A 510 24.15 33.12 -9.71
CA TYR A 510 24.77 31.80 -9.75
C TYR A 510 24.68 31.16 -11.14
N ASP A 511 25.63 30.30 -11.48
CA ASP A 511 25.66 29.60 -12.76
C ASP A 511 24.78 28.34 -12.75
N LEU A 512 24.59 27.74 -11.56
CA LEU A 512 23.87 26.49 -11.37
C LEU A 512 23.25 26.42 -9.96
N GLY A 513 21.97 26.07 -9.90
CA GLY A 513 21.29 25.65 -8.67
C GLY A 513 21.08 24.15 -8.63
N LEU A 514 21.40 23.52 -7.50
CA LEU A 514 21.26 22.09 -7.27
C LEU A 514 20.40 21.84 -6.03
N ALA A 515 19.46 20.90 -6.09
CA ALA A 515 18.73 20.46 -4.91
C ALA A 515 18.51 18.95 -4.90
N THR A 516 18.64 18.32 -3.73
CA THR A 516 18.44 16.87 -3.57
C THR A 516 17.24 16.57 -2.67
N ASP A 517 16.64 15.38 -2.85
CA ASP A 517 15.62 14.89 -1.93
C ASP A 517 16.26 14.32 -0.64
N GLY A 518 15.42 13.85 0.30
CA GLY A 518 15.86 13.49 1.66
C GLY A 518 17.01 12.49 1.72
N ASP A 519 17.09 11.55 0.77
CA ASP A 519 18.12 10.51 0.69
C ASP A 519 19.08 10.66 -0.50
N ALA A 520 19.01 11.80 -1.19
CA ALA A 520 19.88 12.22 -2.28
C ALA A 520 19.97 11.26 -3.48
N ASP A 521 18.92 10.48 -3.71
CA ASP A 521 18.80 9.64 -4.90
C ASP A 521 18.17 10.40 -6.08
N ARG A 522 17.59 11.59 -5.85
CA ARG A 522 17.10 12.52 -6.88
C ARG A 522 17.83 13.85 -6.87
N ILE A 523 17.83 14.50 -8.03
CA ILE A 523 18.34 15.86 -8.20
C ILE A 523 17.30 16.73 -8.90
N ALA A 524 17.22 18.00 -8.50
CA ALA A 524 16.56 19.05 -9.23
C ALA A 524 17.56 20.15 -9.57
N ILE A 525 17.33 20.79 -10.71
CA ILE A 525 18.26 21.73 -11.32
C ILE A 525 17.53 23.05 -11.56
N LEU A 526 18.16 24.15 -11.15
CA LEU A 526 17.81 25.49 -11.58
C LEU A 526 18.93 26.01 -12.47
N ASP A 527 18.55 26.55 -13.63
CA ASP A 527 19.50 27.15 -14.56
C ASP A 527 20.02 28.51 -14.05
N GLU A 528 20.85 29.17 -14.87
CA GLU A 528 21.45 30.47 -14.53
C GLU A 528 20.44 31.62 -14.40
N ARG A 529 19.18 31.40 -14.79
CA ARG A 529 18.07 32.37 -14.66
C ARG A 529 17.24 32.09 -13.42
N GLY A 530 17.58 31.04 -12.67
CA GLY A 530 16.79 30.54 -11.54
C GLY A 530 15.49 29.89 -12.01
N GLU A 531 15.42 29.41 -13.25
CA GLU A 531 14.28 28.68 -13.79
C GLU A 531 14.45 27.18 -13.55
N TYR A 532 13.36 26.52 -13.14
CA TYR A 532 13.35 25.08 -12.92
C TYR A 532 13.54 24.34 -14.24
N VAL A 533 14.52 23.44 -14.29
CA VAL A 533 14.75 22.54 -15.42
C VAL A 533 14.02 21.25 -15.12
N SER A 534 13.04 20.90 -15.96
CA SER A 534 12.22 19.71 -15.73
C SER A 534 13.07 18.44 -15.70
N GLU A 535 12.62 17.43 -14.97
CA GLU A 535 13.28 16.12 -14.86
C GLU A 535 13.50 15.50 -16.25
N ASN A 536 12.50 15.65 -17.13
CA ASN A 536 12.57 15.24 -18.53
C ASN A 536 13.69 15.98 -19.29
N ASP A 537 13.83 17.30 -19.09
CA ASP A 537 14.90 18.07 -19.71
C ASP A 537 16.28 17.73 -19.15
N VAL A 538 16.38 17.42 -17.85
CA VAL A 538 17.64 16.94 -17.26
C VAL A 538 18.10 15.64 -17.93
N LEU A 539 17.19 14.68 -18.14
CA LEU A 539 17.49 13.44 -18.85
C LEU A 539 17.94 13.69 -20.31
N LEU A 540 17.25 14.59 -21.01
CA LEU A 540 17.59 14.99 -22.38
C LEU A 540 18.99 15.62 -22.46
N LEU A 541 19.30 16.57 -21.58
CA LEU A 541 20.58 17.26 -21.52
C LEU A 541 21.72 16.30 -21.23
N ILE A 542 21.55 15.43 -20.24
CA ILE A 542 22.55 14.41 -19.88
C ILE A 542 22.77 13.44 -21.05
N TYR A 543 21.70 12.93 -21.68
CA TYR A 543 21.85 11.99 -22.79
C TYR A 543 22.56 12.63 -23.99
N HIS A 544 22.12 13.85 -24.36
CA HIS A 544 22.77 14.63 -25.42
C HIS A 544 24.25 14.86 -25.10
N TYR A 545 24.58 15.28 -23.89
CA TYR A 545 25.97 15.52 -23.46
C TYR A 545 26.82 14.25 -23.51
N LEU A 546 26.33 13.15 -22.93
CA LEU A 546 27.04 11.87 -22.93
C LEU A 546 27.34 11.39 -24.36
N HIS A 547 26.38 11.56 -25.28
CA HIS A 547 26.51 11.08 -26.65
C HIS A 547 27.32 12.02 -27.56
N GLN A 548 26.97 13.30 -27.61
CA GLN A 548 27.55 14.28 -28.53
C GLN A 548 28.89 14.85 -28.04
N VAL A 549 29.02 15.08 -26.73
CA VAL A 549 30.22 15.74 -26.17
C VAL A 549 31.21 14.72 -25.60
N ARG A 550 30.73 13.73 -24.83
CA ARG A 550 31.61 12.66 -24.30
C ARG A 550 31.79 11.48 -25.26
N GLY A 551 31.07 11.45 -26.38
CA GLY A 551 31.24 10.41 -27.41
C GLY A 551 30.78 9.00 -26.97
N LYS A 552 30.03 8.87 -25.87
CA LYS A 552 29.49 7.58 -25.43
C LYS A 552 28.37 7.11 -26.38
N ARG A 553 28.15 5.80 -26.45
CA ARG A 553 27.14 5.16 -27.31
C ARG A 553 26.28 4.19 -26.52
N GLY A 554 25.08 3.91 -27.00
CA GLY A 554 24.09 3.05 -26.37
C GLY A 554 22.74 3.76 -26.19
N GLY A 555 21.69 2.94 -26.18
CA GLY A 555 20.30 3.40 -26.10
C GLY A 555 19.87 3.98 -24.76
N ILE A 556 18.58 4.21 -24.65
CA ILE A 556 17.94 4.73 -23.44
C ILE A 556 16.86 3.79 -22.92
N VAL A 557 16.63 3.85 -21.61
CA VAL A 557 15.46 3.23 -20.98
C VAL A 557 14.68 4.33 -20.25
N ARG A 558 13.37 4.37 -20.45
CA ARG A 558 12.50 5.31 -19.75
C ARG A 558 11.24 4.62 -19.27
N ASN A 559 10.62 5.11 -18.21
CA ASN A 559 9.31 4.61 -17.82
C ASN A 559 8.21 5.19 -18.74
N LEU A 560 7.01 4.63 -18.66
CA LEU A 560 5.89 5.05 -19.49
C LEU A 560 5.35 6.46 -19.21
N ALA A 561 5.76 7.14 -18.14
CA ALA A 561 5.35 8.52 -17.82
C ALA A 561 6.42 9.56 -18.21
N THR A 562 7.60 9.12 -18.65
CA THR A 562 8.70 9.96 -19.12
C THR A 562 8.49 10.43 -20.56
N THR A 563 9.02 11.61 -20.89
CA THR A 563 8.92 12.27 -22.21
C THR A 563 9.31 11.37 -23.39
N HIS A 564 8.59 11.48 -24.51
CA HIS A 564 8.95 10.88 -25.80
C HIS A 564 10.02 11.69 -26.55
N LEU A 565 10.39 12.89 -26.08
CA LEU A 565 11.54 13.63 -26.64
C LEU A 565 12.83 12.83 -26.51
N LEU A 566 12.94 12.00 -25.47
CA LEU A 566 14.06 11.08 -25.29
C LEU A 566 14.11 10.03 -26.43
N ASP A 567 12.95 9.52 -26.85
CA ASP A 567 12.87 8.57 -27.98
C ASP A 567 13.29 9.24 -29.28
N ARG A 568 12.87 10.49 -29.51
CA ARG A 568 13.30 11.30 -30.66
C ARG A 568 14.81 11.51 -30.66
N LEU A 569 15.38 11.84 -29.50
CA LEU A 569 16.81 12.07 -29.36
C LEU A 569 17.62 10.78 -29.58
N ALA A 570 17.17 9.65 -29.05
CA ALA A 570 17.77 8.34 -29.31
C ALA A 570 17.69 7.95 -30.78
N ALA A 571 16.52 8.14 -31.42
CA ALA A 571 16.35 7.88 -32.84
C ALA A 571 17.24 8.78 -33.71
N HIS A 572 17.40 10.06 -33.36
CA HIS A 572 18.32 10.97 -34.02
C HIS A 572 19.78 10.50 -33.93
N PHE A 573 20.17 9.87 -32.82
CA PHE A 573 21.49 9.26 -32.66
C PHE A 573 21.60 7.85 -33.23
N HIS A 574 20.54 7.31 -33.85
CA HIS A 574 20.45 5.93 -34.33
C HIS A 574 20.61 4.87 -33.22
N GLU A 575 20.16 5.21 -32.02
CA GLU A 575 20.20 4.36 -30.84
C GLU A 575 18.81 3.83 -30.49
N VAL A 576 18.77 2.72 -29.76
CA VAL A 576 17.51 2.10 -29.32
C VAL A 576 16.90 2.84 -28.12
N HIS A 577 15.58 2.79 -27.99
CA HIS A 577 14.86 3.27 -26.81
C HIS A 577 13.91 2.18 -26.30
N VAL A 578 13.80 2.05 -24.99
CA VAL A 578 12.99 1.01 -24.33
C VAL A 578 12.07 1.67 -23.31
N GLU A 579 10.79 1.33 -23.38
CA GLU A 579 9.74 1.81 -22.46
C GLU A 579 9.39 0.71 -21.45
N VAL A 580 9.39 1.04 -20.17
CA VAL A 580 9.11 0.10 -19.05
C VAL A 580 8.01 0.62 -18.09
N PRO A 581 7.46 -0.22 -17.20
CA PRO A 581 6.56 0.21 -16.12
C PRO A 581 7.16 1.28 -15.19
N VAL A 582 6.33 1.96 -14.39
CA VAL A 582 6.85 2.89 -13.36
C VAL A 582 7.53 2.10 -12.24
N GLY A 583 8.73 2.52 -11.85
CA GLY A 583 9.53 1.90 -10.80
C GLY A 583 10.97 1.67 -11.27
N PHE A 584 11.92 2.26 -10.56
CA PHE A 584 13.33 2.28 -10.97
C PHE A 584 13.96 0.88 -11.15
N LYS A 585 13.45 -0.14 -10.45
CA LYS A 585 13.88 -1.54 -10.64
C LYS A 585 13.73 -2.04 -12.08
N TYR A 586 12.68 -1.60 -12.78
CA TYR A 586 12.46 -1.96 -14.19
C TYR A 586 13.41 -1.21 -15.12
N ILE A 587 13.78 0.03 -14.76
CA ILE A 587 14.77 0.82 -15.49
C ILE A 587 16.13 0.11 -15.44
N THR A 588 16.61 -0.21 -14.24
CA THR A 588 17.92 -0.86 -14.07
C THR A 588 18.00 -2.22 -14.76
N GLN A 589 16.94 -3.03 -14.65
CA GLN A 589 16.87 -4.32 -15.32
C GLN A 589 16.95 -4.19 -16.85
N ALA A 590 16.14 -3.31 -17.45
CA ALA A 590 16.16 -3.10 -18.89
C ALA A 590 17.46 -2.42 -19.38
N MET A 591 18.10 -1.59 -18.54
CA MET A 591 19.41 -1.02 -18.89
C MET A 591 20.47 -2.11 -19.04
N LEU A 592 20.46 -3.10 -18.15
CA LEU A 592 21.37 -4.25 -18.22
C LEU A 592 21.07 -5.12 -19.44
N GLU A 593 19.80 -5.47 -19.66
CA GLU A 593 19.36 -6.31 -20.78
C GLU A 593 19.70 -5.71 -22.15
N HIS A 594 19.49 -4.41 -22.31
CA HIS A 594 19.68 -3.71 -23.59
C HIS A 594 21.01 -2.96 -23.68
N HIS A 595 21.89 -3.13 -22.69
CA HIS A 595 23.15 -2.37 -22.56
C HIS A 595 22.96 -0.85 -22.76
N ALA A 596 21.86 -0.29 -22.26
CA ALA A 596 21.52 1.11 -22.45
C ALA A 596 22.52 2.03 -21.74
N LEU A 597 22.75 3.22 -22.31
CA LEU A 597 23.65 4.23 -21.77
C LEU A 597 23.01 4.99 -20.60
N LEU A 598 21.74 5.35 -20.72
CA LEU A 598 20.99 6.13 -19.73
C LEU A 598 19.64 5.47 -19.42
N GLY A 599 19.28 5.42 -18.14
CA GLY A 599 17.95 5.08 -17.66
C GLY A 599 17.37 6.24 -16.87
N GLY A 600 16.11 6.58 -17.08
CA GLY A 600 15.48 7.73 -16.41
C GLY A 600 14.00 7.57 -16.12
N GLU A 601 13.53 8.24 -15.07
CA GLU A 601 12.12 8.32 -14.71
C GLU A 601 11.65 9.77 -14.65
N SER A 602 10.38 10.01 -14.99
CA SER A 602 9.73 11.32 -14.87
C SER A 602 9.72 11.91 -13.45
N SER A 603 10.10 11.12 -12.44
CA SER A 603 10.25 11.57 -11.05
C SER A 603 11.64 12.14 -10.69
N GLY A 604 12.54 12.30 -11.67
CA GLY A 604 13.86 12.92 -11.48
C GLY A 604 14.98 11.96 -11.07
N GLY A 605 14.70 10.65 -11.08
CA GLY A 605 15.71 9.61 -10.87
C GLY A 605 16.36 9.18 -12.18
N LEU A 606 17.68 8.98 -12.18
CA LEU A 606 18.43 8.50 -13.34
C LEU A 606 19.60 7.58 -12.97
N ALA A 607 19.97 6.70 -13.88
CA ALA A 607 21.15 5.83 -13.80
C ALA A 607 21.92 5.88 -15.12
N ILE A 608 23.25 5.76 -15.05
CA ILE A 608 24.15 5.82 -16.21
C ILE A 608 25.04 4.59 -16.20
N ARG A 609 25.21 3.98 -17.37
CA ARG A 609 26.03 2.77 -17.52
C ARG A 609 27.47 3.00 -17.06
N GLY A 610 27.98 2.09 -16.24
CA GLY A 610 29.33 2.14 -15.66
C GLY A 610 29.42 2.85 -14.30
N HIS A 611 28.29 3.32 -13.78
CA HIS A 611 28.13 3.80 -12.41
C HIS A 611 27.24 2.81 -11.62
N ILE A 612 26.78 3.15 -10.41
CA ILE A 612 25.96 2.27 -9.57
C ILE A 612 24.65 1.84 -10.25
N LEU A 613 24.11 0.69 -9.86
CA LEU A 613 22.81 0.17 -10.32
C LEU A 613 21.64 0.77 -9.52
N GLY A 614 21.59 2.10 -9.47
CA GLY A 614 20.61 2.85 -8.70
C GLY A 614 20.57 4.31 -9.12
N LYS A 615 19.66 5.07 -8.51
CA LYS A 615 19.62 6.51 -8.73
C LYS A 615 20.68 7.18 -7.90
N ASP A 616 21.37 8.16 -8.49
CA ASP A 616 22.37 8.95 -7.81
C ASP A 616 22.25 10.44 -8.22
N GLY A 617 21.65 11.23 -7.33
CA GLY A 617 21.52 12.67 -7.52
C GLY A 617 22.86 13.42 -7.42
N ILE A 618 23.83 12.85 -6.71
CA ILE A 618 25.14 13.44 -6.46
C ILE A 618 26.02 13.29 -7.69
N PHE A 619 26.06 12.08 -8.25
CA PHE A 619 26.71 11.83 -9.55
C PHE A 619 26.08 12.67 -10.66
N ALA A 620 24.75 12.74 -10.72
CA ALA A 620 24.05 13.57 -11.71
C ALA A 620 24.40 15.06 -11.60
N ALA A 621 24.46 15.60 -10.38
CA ALA A 621 24.88 16.98 -10.13
C ALA A 621 26.32 17.25 -10.57
N ALA A 622 27.25 16.33 -10.29
CA ALA A 622 28.63 16.45 -10.72
C ALA A 622 28.76 16.41 -12.25
N LEU A 623 28.00 15.53 -12.91
CA LEU A 623 27.97 15.43 -14.37
C LEU A 623 27.39 16.66 -15.06
N ILE A 624 26.35 17.27 -14.50
CA ILE A 624 25.77 18.53 -15.01
C ILE A 624 26.76 19.67 -14.84
N THR A 625 27.49 19.70 -13.73
CA THR A 625 28.57 20.67 -13.49
C THR A 625 29.69 20.50 -14.53
N GLU A 626 30.11 19.26 -14.83
CA GLU A 626 31.03 18.93 -15.93
C GLU A 626 30.49 19.41 -17.29
N MET A 627 29.20 19.19 -17.55
CA MET A 627 28.56 19.58 -18.80
C MET A 627 28.65 21.08 -19.05
N ILE A 628 28.31 21.90 -18.04
CA ILE A 628 28.42 23.37 -18.15
C ILE A 628 29.88 23.78 -18.36
N ALA A 629 30.80 23.24 -17.55
CA ALA A 629 32.22 23.57 -17.63
C ALA A 629 32.84 23.20 -18.99
N ARG A 630 32.55 21.99 -19.49
CA ARG A 630 33.13 21.46 -20.72
C ARG A 630 32.57 22.09 -21.98
N THR A 631 31.28 22.42 -21.98
CA THR A 631 30.65 23.07 -23.13
C THR A 631 30.88 24.59 -23.13
N GLY A 632 31.13 25.19 -21.96
CA GLY A 632 31.17 26.64 -21.80
C GLY A 632 29.80 27.31 -22.02
N LYS A 633 28.72 26.53 -22.06
CA LYS A 633 27.36 26.98 -22.36
C LYS A 633 26.49 26.96 -21.11
N ARG A 634 25.53 27.89 -21.10
CA ARG A 634 24.45 27.95 -20.11
C ARG A 634 23.45 26.82 -20.32
N ILE A 635 22.80 26.36 -19.25
CA ILE A 635 21.78 25.31 -19.36
C ILE A 635 20.65 25.75 -20.27
N SER A 636 20.19 27.01 -20.17
CA SER A 636 19.13 27.52 -21.04
C SER A 636 19.48 27.42 -22.53
N ALA A 637 20.74 27.64 -22.91
CA ALA A 637 21.20 27.50 -24.29
C ALA A 637 21.31 26.04 -24.72
N LEU A 638 21.84 25.16 -23.84
CA LEU A 638 21.93 23.73 -24.12
C LEU A 638 20.54 23.09 -24.33
N ARG A 639 19.51 23.56 -23.60
CA ARG A 639 18.13 23.09 -23.79
C ARG A 639 17.61 23.41 -25.18
N GLU A 640 17.85 24.64 -25.65
CA GLU A 640 17.44 25.04 -27.00
C GLU A 640 18.14 24.20 -28.08
N GLU A 641 19.43 23.89 -27.91
CA GLU A 641 20.16 23.01 -28.84
C GLU A 641 19.56 21.60 -28.91
N VAL A 642 19.10 21.05 -27.77
CA VAL A 642 18.40 19.77 -27.77
C VAL A 642 17.03 19.89 -28.45
N TYR A 643 16.29 20.97 -28.19
CA TYR A 643 14.98 21.19 -28.82
C TYR A 643 15.07 21.43 -30.34
N ASP A 644 16.17 21.99 -30.84
CA ASP A 644 16.40 22.10 -32.29
C ASP A 644 16.48 20.71 -32.96
N VAL A 645 16.90 19.68 -32.21
CA VAL A 645 16.95 18.29 -32.66
C VAL A 645 15.63 17.56 -32.44
N THR A 646 15.05 17.67 -31.24
CA THR A 646 13.90 16.86 -30.83
C THR A 646 12.55 17.49 -31.18
N GLY A 647 12.55 18.77 -31.55
CA GLY A 647 11.36 19.61 -31.45
C GLY A 647 10.93 19.77 -29.98
N ARG A 648 9.67 20.20 -29.77
CA ARG A 648 9.10 20.40 -28.45
C ARG A 648 7.86 19.55 -28.23
N LEU A 649 7.70 19.13 -26.98
CA LEU A 649 6.49 18.57 -26.42
C LEU A 649 6.24 19.24 -25.07
N TYR A 650 4.99 19.29 -24.65
CA TYR A 650 4.53 19.97 -23.46
C TYR A 650 3.83 18.96 -22.56
N THR A 651 4.32 18.81 -21.35
CA THR A 651 3.77 17.90 -20.35
C THR A 651 2.72 18.60 -19.50
N ALA A 652 1.68 17.87 -19.11
CA ALA A 652 0.78 18.27 -18.03
C ALA A 652 0.46 17.06 -17.15
N GLU A 653 0.22 17.32 -15.86
CA GLU A 653 -0.15 16.31 -14.88
C GLU A 653 -1.29 16.83 -14.02
N GLU A 654 -2.24 15.95 -13.69
CA GLU A 654 -3.26 16.19 -12.69
C GLU A 654 -3.35 15.00 -11.72
N ASN A 655 -3.42 15.29 -10.42
CA ASN A 655 -3.67 14.31 -9.38
C ASN A 655 -5.12 14.37 -8.92
N VAL A 656 -5.89 13.30 -9.18
CA VAL A 656 -7.30 13.17 -8.77
C VAL A 656 -7.37 12.30 -7.52
N PRO A 657 -8.04 12.71 -6.42
CA PRO A 657 -8.31 11.83 -5.28
C PRO A 657 -8.97 10.54 -5.74
N ALA A 658 -8.33 9.40 -5.50
CA ALA A 658 -8.85 8.10 -5.89
C ALA A 658 -9.70 7.52 -4.75
N THR A 659 -10.98 7.33 -5.01
CA THR A 659 -11.83 6.52 -4.15
C THR A 659 -11.62 5.02 -4.43
N PRO A 660 -11.99 4.14 -3.51
CA PRO A 660 -11.88 2.70 -3.76
C PRO A 660 -12.75 2.22 -4.92
N GLU A 661 -13.91 2.86 -5.13
CA GLU A 661 -14.80 2.62 -6.27
C GLU A 661 -14.11 2.92 -7.59
N MET A 662 -13.34 4.02 -7.66
CA MET A 662 -12.58 4.37 -8.86
C MET A 662 -11.61 3.26 -9.26
N ARG A 663 -10.96 2.61 -8.29
CA ARG A 663 -10.00 1.51 -8.55
C ARG A 663 -10.66 0.27 -9.16
N ILE A 664 -11.99 0.18 -9.12
CA ILE A 664 -12.78 -0.87 -9.77
C ILE A 664 -13.31 -0.35 -11.11
N VAL A 665 -14.04 0.77 -11.08
CA VAL A 665 -14.81 1.28 -12.22
C VAL A 665 -13.91 1.79 -13.34
N VAL A 666 -12.85 2.54 -13.01
CA VAL A 666 -11.98 3.18 -14.01
C VAL A 666 -11.22 2.12 -14.84
N PRO A 667 -10.57 1.10 -14.24
CA PRO A 667 -9.95 0.04 -15.04
C PRO A 667 -10.94 -0.73 -15.90
N MET A 668 -12.17 -0.98 -15.43
CA MET A 668 -13.21 -1.63 -16.22
C MET A 668 -13.58 -0.79 -17.44
N GLN A 669 -13.90 0.49 -17.25
CA GLN A 669 -14.23 1.42 -18.34
C GLN A 669 -13.08 1.55 -19.34
N LEU A 670 -11.83 1.61 -18.87
CA LEU A 670 -10.65 1.71 -19.72
C LEU A 670 -10.38 0.42 -20.52
N ARG A 671 -10.75 -0.76 -20.01
CA ARG A 671 -10.65 -2.03 -20.76
C ARG A 671 -11.75 -2.16 -21.80
N GLU A 672 -12.94 -1.65 -21.49
CA GLU A 672 -14.08 -1.64 -22.42
C GLU A 672 -14.01 -0.51 -23.45
N PHE A 673 -13.10 0.45 -23.26
CA PHE A 673 -12.87 1.57 -24.18
C PHE A 673 -12.44 1.04 -25.56
N GLN A 674 -13.40 0.94 -26.48
CA GLN A 674 -13.14 0.57 -27.87
C GLN A 674 -12.77 1.81 -28.68
N ALA A 675 -11.71 1.67 -29.50
CA ALA A 675 -11.04 2.73 -30.22
C ALA A 675 -11.99 3.71 -30.93
N GLY A 676 -12.05 4.91 -30.38
CA GLY A 676 -12.54 6.16 -30.94
C GLY A 676 -11.66 7.26 -30.35
N GLU A 677 -11.65 8.44 -30.95
CA GLU A 677 -10.69 9.50 -30.64
C GLU A 677 -10.59 9.88 -29.15
N VAL A 678 -9.39 10.31 -28.72
CA VAL A 678 -9.10 10.86 -27.40
C VAL A 678 -8.84 12.35 -27.55
N ALA A 679 -9.66 13.20 -26.93
CA ALA A 679 -9.62 14.66 -27.12
C ALA A 679 -9.55 15.08 -28.61
N GLY A 680 -10.32 14.42 -29.48
CA GLY A 680 -10.33 14.67 -30.93
C GLY A 680 -9.10 14.15 -31.68
N GLN A 681 -8.27 13.31 -31.07
CA GLN A 681 -7.10 12.69 -31.69
C GLN A 681 -7.28 11.19 -31.87
N VAL A 682 -6.91 10.68 -33.04
CA VAL A 682 -6.97 9.24 -33.33
C VAL A 682 -5.98 8.47 -32.46
N VAL A 683 -6.49 7.50 -31.71
CA VAL A 683 -5.67 6.58 -30.90
C VAL A 683 -4.92 5.63 -31.82
N ARG A 684 -3.59 5.61 -31.70
CA ARG A 684 -2.69 4.74 -32.46
C ARG A 684 -2.42 3.41 -31.76
N ARG A 685 -2.28 3.46 -30.44
CA ARG A 685 -2.02 2.30 -29.59
C ARG A 685 -2.59 2.55 -28.20
N ILE A 686 -3.06 1.49 -27.55
CA ILE A 686 -3.41 1.50 -26.13
C ILE A 686 -2.49 0.50 -25.44
N SER A 687 -1.91 0.89 -24.31
CA SER A 687 -1.10 0.01 -23.46
C SER A 687 -1.73 -0.07 -22.08
N HIS A 688 -1.85 -1.28 -21.55
CA HIS A 688 -2.29 -1.56 -20.18
C HIS A 688 -1.15 -2.05 -19.29
N MET A 689 0.10 -1.74 -19.67
CA MET A 689 1.30 -2.24 -19.00
C MET A 689 1.37 -1.82 -17.52
N ASP A 690 1.05 -0.57 -17.21
CA ASP A 690 0.95 -0.03 -15.85
C ASP A 690 0.06 1.23 -15.86
N GLY A 691 -1.20 1.06 -15.48
CA GLY A 691 -2.28 1.99 -15.84
C GLY A 691 -2.72 1.80 -17.29
N THR A 692 -3.42 2.79 -17.86
CA THR A 692 -3.81 2.79 -19.28
C THR A 692 -3.22 4.00 -19.98
N LYS A 693 -2.33 3.76 -20.95
CA LYS A 693 -1.70 4.78 -21.80
C LYS A 693 -2.27 4.75 -23.21
N PHE A 694 -2.72 5.90 -23.69
CA PHE A 694 -3.17 6.12 -25.06
C PHE A 694 -2.06 6.85 -25.82
N TYR A 695 -1.55 6.22 -26.88
CA TYR A 695 -0.58 6.81 -27.80
C TYR A 695 -1.32 7.40 -28.98
N LEU A 696 -1.05 8.65 -29.29
CA LEU A 696 -1.73 9.46 -30.29
C LEU A 696 -0.74 9.84 -31.40
N GLY A 697 -1.21 10.54 -32.44
CA GLY A 697 -0.32 11.05 -33.49
C GLY A 697 0.61 12.15 -32.98
N GLY A 698 1.81 12.27 -33.59
CA GLY A 698 2.77 13.34 -33.24
C GLY A 698 3.52 13.11 -31.92
N ASP A 699 3.61 11.86 -31.48
CA ASP A 699 4.16 11.44 -30.18
C ASP A 699 3.39 12.00 -28.96
N ASN A 700 2.16 12.46 -29.20
CA ASN A 700 1.25 12.85 -28.14
C ASN A 700 0.77 11.62 -27.37
N TRP A 701 0.56 11.73 -26.05
CA TRP A 701 0.01 10.64 -25.25
C TRP A 701 -0.69 11.13 -23.98
N VAL A 702 -1.57 10.28 -23.45
CA VAL A 702 -2.18 10.45 -22.11
C VAL A 702 -2.18 9.12 -21.37
N LEU A 703 -1.87 9.16 -20.08
CA LEU A 703 -1.76 8.03 -19.18
C LEU A 703 -2.65 8.26 -17.95
N LEU A 704 -3.55 7.32 -17.68
CA LEU A 704 -4.31 7.24 -16.44
C LEU A 704 -3.73 6.11 -15.58
N ARG A 705 -3.21 6.43 -14.39
CA ARG A 705 -2.54 5.47 -13.52
C ARG A 705 -2.83 5.72 -12.05
N PHE A 706 -3.32 4.70 -11.34
CA PHE A 706 -3.45 4.78 -9.89
C PHE A 706 -2.07 4.80 -9.21
N SER A 707 -1.89 5.67 -8.22
CA SER A 707 -0.70 5.67 -7.39
C SER A 707 -0.66 4.38 -6.55
N GLY A 708 0.54 3.80 -6.41
CA GLY A 708 0.77 2.63 -5.56
C GLY A 708 0.97 3.00 -4.10
N THR A 709 1.36 4.23 -3.81
CA THR A 709 1.69 4.71 -2.45
C THR A 709 0.67 5.69 -1.90
N GLU A 710 -0.15 6.30 -2.75
CA GLU A 710 -1.12 7.32 -2.37
C GLU A 710 -2.51 6.97 -2.89
N ALA A 711 -3.55 7.50 -2.24
CA ALA A 711 -4.94 7.37 -2.67
C ALA A 711 -5.26 8.35 -3.82
N LEU A 712 -4.50 8.27 -4.92
CA LEU A 712 -4.58 9.16 -6.08
C LEU A 712 -4.69 8.38 -7.39
N LEU A 713 -5.42 8.93 -8.36
CA LEU A 713 -5.37 8.59 -9.77
C LEU A 713 -4.62 9.72 -10.47
N ARG A 714 -3.47 9.39 -11.05
CA ARG A 714 -2.62 10.35 -11.76
C ARG A 714 -2.97 10.33 -13.24
N ILE A 715 -3.19 11.51 -13.80
CA ILE A 715 -3.38 11.71 -15.24
C ILE A 715 -2.14 12.46 -15.73
N PHE A 716 -1.30 11.79 -16.51
CA PHE A 716 -0.14 12.40 -17.15
C PHE A 716 -0.41 12.53 -18.63
N CYS A 717 0.02 13.60 -19.26
CA CYS A 717 0.02 13.70 -20.71
C CYS A 717 1.22 14.46 -21.23
N GLU A 718 1.47 14.27 -22.51
CA GLU A 718 2.44 15.03 -23.28
C GLU A 718 1.85 15.31 -24.66
N ALA A 719 2.00 16.54 -25.15
CA ALA A 719 1.50 16.92 -26.46
C ALA A 719 2.38 17.96 -27.16
N ASP A 720 2.28 18.06 -28.48
CA ASP A 720 2.95 19.02 -29.35
C ASP A 720 2.53 20.49 -29.14
N THR A 721 1.44 20.74 -28.39
CA THR A 721 1.08 22.09 -27.95
C THR A 721 0.59 22.11 -26.50
N PRO A 722 0.76 23.24 -25.76
CA PRO A 722 0.23 23.37 -24.40
C PRO A 722 -1.28 23.18 -24.33
N GLN A 723 -2.01 23.68 -25.34
CA GLN A 723 -3.47 23.57 -25.40
C GLN A 723 -3.92 22.11 -25.50
N LYS A 724 -3.28 21.32 -26.38
CA LYS A 724 -3.59 19.89 -26.52
C LYS A 724 -3.28 19.11 -25.24
N ALA A 725 -2.18 19.42 -24.55
CA ALA A 725 -1.88 18.80 -23.26
C ALA A 725 -3.02 19.06 -22.25
N GLN A 726 -3.50 20.30 -22.16
CA GLN A 726 -4.65 20.64 -21.30
C GLN A 726 -5.95 19.94 -21.73
N ASP A 727 -6.20 19.80 -23.03
CA ASP A 727 -7.37 19.10 -23.54
C ASP A 727 -7.32 17.59 -23.24
N LEU A 728 -6.13 16.98 -23.24
CA LEU A 728 -5.92 15.58 -22.82
C LEU A 728 -6.16 15.39 -21.32
N ILE A 729 -5.69 16.32 -20.47
CA ILE A 729 -6.01 16.30 -19.03
C ILE A 729 -7.52 16.42 -18.82
N ARG A 730 -8.19 17.36 -19.51
CA ARG A 730 -9.64 17.54 -19.41
C ARG A 730 -10.39 16.27 -19.80
N TRP A 731 -10.05 15.68 -20.94
CA TRP A 731 -10.63 14.42 -21.39
C TRP A 731 -10.44 13.31 -20.36
N GLY A 732 -9.23 13.17 -19.80
CA GLY A 732 -8.95 12.18 -18.76
C GLY A 732 -9.86 12.38 -17.54
N LYS A 733 -10.06 13.62 -17.09
CA LYS A 733 -10.96 13.95 -15.97
C LYS A 733 -12.42 13.64 -16.31
N GLU A 734 -12.89 14.00 -17.50
CA GLU A 734 -14.26 13.75 -17.97
C GLU A 734 -14.57 12.26 -18.07
N LEU A 735 -13.61 11.45 -18.54
CA LEU A 735 -13.73 9.99 -18.60
C LEU A 735 -14.00 9.39 -17.21
N ILE A 736 -13.51 10.04 -16.15
CA ILE A 736 -13.62 9.57 -14.76
C ILE A 736 -14.81 10.20 -14.01
N GLN A 737 -15.58 11.15 -14.57
CA GLN A 737 -16.66 11.80 -13.81
C GLN A 737 -17.80 10.81 -13.45
N LEU A 738 -18.02 10.66 -12.14
CA LEU A 738 -18.66 9.55 -11.41
C LEU A 738 -20.15 9.72 -11.07
N GLU A 739 -20.91 10.56 -11.76
CA GLU A 739 -22.33 10.76 -11.38
C GLU A 739 -23.25 9.55 -11.64
N LYS A 740 -22.76 8.47 -12.30
CA LYS A 740 -23.60 7.32 -12.69
C LYS A 740 -23.54 6.08 -11.78
N TYR A 741 -22.67 6.04 -10.76
CA TYR A 741 -22.41 4.80 -10.02
C TYR A 741 -22.69 4.87 -8.51
N VAL A 742 -23.31 5.96 -8.05
CA VAL A 742 -23.65 6.18 -6.63
C VAL A 742 -25.17 6.39 -6.43
N SER A 743 -26.00 5.86 -7.33
CA SER A 743 -27.47 5.82 -7.15
C SER A 743 -27.96 4.40 -6.97
#